data_AF-A0A670K910-F1
#
_entry.id   AF-A0A670K910-F1
#
_cell.length_a   1.000
_cell.length_b   1.000
_cell.length_c   1.000
_cell.angle_alpha   90.00
_cell.angle_beta   90.00
_cell.angle_gamma   90.00
#
_symmetry.space_group_name_H-M   'P 1'
#
loop_
_entity.id
_entity.type
_entity.pdbx_description
1 polymer ?
#
loop_
_entity_poly.entity_id
_entity_poly.type
_entity_poly.pdbx_seq_one_letter_code
_entity_poly.pdbx_strand_id
1 'polypeptide(L)'
;MEISGLPLELWRLILSYLRLPDLGRCSLVCRAWYELILSLDNTRWRQLCLGCIECRHPNWPNQPDVEPWSWREAFKQHYLASKTWTKNSQDLESSNCFYLFRRKKDRRVLCVGPGCEFENLRSALVSACAYDRIVLLPGVYEEQGEVLLKVPVEIIGRGKLGDVALLVSFDQHCPTVRLCNLVFMPAWFTPIIYKTNSGHVQFDNCNFENGQLQIHAPGTCQVKFCTFNQSTINFHSVAICLLENCEFVGSENASVTVDGSPSVDRNWACKHLSTLAKSCSASLQTPEPQTHCSASKLESRGPLLTSVRTCEIVVGGDPGNALPASHPPAMPKKGCEKGSDVAGHLQGANKEEAATMETDSSDSELSMSSENEEDDESMCRLPYQAHSLSHMLAKVIDGRPQADGLAALPSDYELKTLQQELQKDKEAQSLANAMQGCLVRKCLFRDGKGGVFVCSQGQARVEGSIFRDLTYAVRCIQNSKIVMLKNDIHHCKTSGIFLRLGAGGLIAENNIHSNCEAGVDIRKGANPLILCNRIHGGLRSGIVVLGNGKGIIRSNQIYGNKEAGIYILYNGNPLVSGNHIFQGLAAGIAVNENGRGQITENVIRENQWGGTDIRRGGDPVLRSNLICCGYSDGVVVGERGKGLIEGNTIYGNKGCGVWIMSSSLPHIANNQIGHNSIYGIAVFCRKDDANDYLANQGGNENFNDEGEAANWENDLESEDERVVIRRPISVALVESNNINHNGAAGLYIKSSEALNIIGNAIHANHDCGVSVFQSSQLTRIANNSISCNSLGGVVVEAECRVELRGNGIYDNSSHGVASKGEGIVTENDILGNQGCGLKLLQAADMKVTKNRIHSFRGYAIEMLDQTKALVQDNVIFQGKSKKSILQQASDTEACVVQSNKLLAFKKRSDVAWTLENPPARPHIEGASRGVSTSGNSQKVSNMTARIAARVDGGCHNNGSIFCTIV
;
A
#
# COMPACT_ATOMS: atom_id res chain seq x y z
N MET A 1 30.46 1.74 -34.25
CA MET A 1 31.49 2.34 -35.11
C MET A 1 32.80 1.69 -34.70
N GLU A 2 33.20 0.61 -35.37
CA GLU A 2 34.52 0.02 -35.19
C GLU A 2 35.46 0.70 -36.21
N ILE A 3 36.14 1.75 -35.77
CA ILE A 3 37.24 2.37 -36.50
C ILE A 3 38.28 2.74 -35.44
N SER A 4 39.45 2.12 -35.53
CA SER A 4 40.74 2.51 -34.93
C SER A 4 40.74 3.88 -34.22
N GLY A 5 40.44 3.90 -32.93
CA GLY A 5 40.33 5.13 -32.15
C GLY A 5 40.42 4.81 -30.68
N LEU A 6 41.08 5.69 -29.93
CA LEU A 6 41.37 5.55 -28.50
C LEU A 6 40.20 4.94 -27.68
N PRO A 7 40.48 4.18 -26.61
CA PRO A 7 39.48 3.67 -25.68
C PRO A 7 38.49 4.76 -25.22
N LEU A 8 37.25 4.37 -24.94
CA LEU A 8 36.19 5.30 -24.49
C LEU A 8 36.61 6.07 -23.23
N GLU A 9 37.38 5.46 -22.32
CA GLU A 9 37.94 6.13 -21.14
C GLU A 9 38.91 7.25 -21.51
N LEU A 10 39.74 7.05 -22.54
CA LEU A 10 40.69 8.04 -23.04
C LEU A 10 39.97 9.20 -23.72
N TRP A 11 38.90 8.93 -24.49
CA TRP A 11 38.09 10.01 -25.02
C TRP A 11 37.36 10.80 -23.94
N ARG A 12 36.84 10.14 -22.90
CA ARG A 12 36.25 10.81 -21.74
C ARG A 12 37.26 11.73 -21.05
N LEU A 13 38.50 11.27 -20.90
CA LEU A 13 39.60 12.07 -20.35
C LEU A 13 39.90 13.29 -21.24
N ILE A 14 40.06 13.10 -22.56
CA ILE A 14 40.33 14.19 -23.51
C ILE A 14 39.20 15.24 -23.48
N LEU A 15 37.95 14.77 -23.55
CA LEU A 15 36.77 15.63 -23.49
C LEU A 15 36.66 16.37 -22.14
N SER A 16 37.13 15.78 -21.04
CA SER A 16 37.14 16.45 -19.73
C SER A 16 38.03 17.69 -19.66
N TYR A 17 38.99 17.85 -20.57
CA TYR A 17 39.82 19.07 -20.66
C TYR A 17 39.23 20.16 -21.57
N LEU A 18 38.20 19.85 -22.36
CA LEU A 18 37.59 20.82 -23.27
C LEU A 18 36.74 21.86 -22.54
N ARG A 19 36.71 23.08 -23.10
CA ARG A 19 35.84 24.16 -22.63
C ARG A 19 34.39 23.90 -23.06
N LEU A 20 33.44 24.48 -22.33
CA LEU A 20 31.99 24.30 -22.58
C LEU A 20 31.57 24.54 -24.06
N PRO A 21 32.05 25.59 -24.76
CA PRO A 21 31.68 25.80 -26.16
C PRO A 21 32.16 24.68 -27.09
N ASP A 22 33.33 24.10 -26.77
CA ASP A 22 33.94 23.03 -27.54
C ASP A 22 33.24 21.70 -27.28
N LEU A 23 32.84 21.42 -26.03
CA LEU A 23 31.94 20.31 -25.70
C LEU A 23 30.61 20.43 -26.46
N GLY A 24 30.02 21.62 -26.52
CA GLY A 24 28.81 21.88 -27.30
C GLY A 24 28.98 21.58 -28.79
N ARG A 25 30.10 22.00 -29.39
CA ARG A 25 30.42 21.70 -30.80
C ARG A 25 30.62 20.21 -31.04
N CYS A 26 31.35 19.52 -30.16
CA CYS A 26 31.55 18.06 -30.25
C CYS A 26 30.21 17.31 -30.15
N SER A 27 29.27 17.79 -29.35
CA SER A 27 27.94 17.16 -29.22
C SER A 27 27.07 17.25 -30.48
N LEU A 28 27.42 18.14 -31.41
CA LEU A 28 26.71 18.32 -32.69
C LEU A 28 27.31 17.49 -33.83
N VAL A 29 28.44 16.81 -33.62
CA VAL A 29 29.16 16.08 -34.69
C VAL A 29 28.40 14.82 -35.09
N CYS A 30 28.02 13.96 -34.13
CA CYS A 30 27.14 12.81 -34.37
C CYS A 30 26.57 12.27 -33.05
N ARG A 31 25.62 11.33 -33.15
CA ARG A 31 24.94 10.71 -31.99
C ARG A 31 25.90 10.03 -31.01
N ALA A 32 26.96 9.38 -31.50
CA ALA A 32 27.94 8.73 -30.63
C ALA A 32 28.76 9.74 -29.79
N TRP A 33 29.16 10.87 -30.39
CA TRP A 33 29.80 11.97 -29.64
C TRP A 33 28.85 12.63 -28.65
N TYR A 34 27.57 12.76 -29.01
CA TYR A 34 26.53 13.26 -28.11
C TYR A 34 26.37 12.36 -26.88
N GLU A 35 26.20 11.04 -27.07
CA GLU A 35 26.08 10.07 -25.97
C GLU A 35 27.35 9.99 -25.11
N LEU A 36 28.54 10.10 -25.74
CA LEU A 36 29.81 10.16 -25.02
C LEU A 36 29.91 11.40 -24.11
N ILE A 37 29.44 12.55 -24.58
CA ILE A 37 29.41 13.79 -23.80
C ILE A 37 28.34 13.73 -22.69
N LEU A 38 27.21 13.05 -22.92
CA LEU A 38 26.24 12.76 -21.86
C LEU A 38 26.84 11.88 -20.76
N SER A 39 27.72 10.94 -21.10
CA SER A 39 28.38 10.08 -20.11
C SER A 39 29.37 10.79 -19.18
N LEU A 40 29.69 12.07 -19.43
CA LEU A 40 30.61 12.88 -18.60
C LEU A 40 29.90 13.57 -17.42
N ASP A 41 28.69 13.16 -17.08
CA ASP A 41 27.82 13.85 -16.13
C ASP A 41 28.47 13.99 -14.74
N ASN A 42 28.87 12.89 -14.12
CA ASN A 42 29.53 12.87 -12.81
C ASN A 42 30.98 13.40 -12.79
N THR A 43 31.55 13.75 -13.95
CA THR A 43 32.94 14.22 -14.07
C THR A 43 33.00 15.68 -14.52
N ARG A 44 33.01 15.93 -15.83
CA ARG A 44 33.21 17.27 -16.39
C ARG A 44 32.01 18.17 -16.15
N TRP A 45 30.78 17.66 -16.26
CA TRP A 45 29.59 18.47 -15.97
C TRP A 45 29.52 18.83 -14.48
N ARG A 46 29.86 17.90 -13.58
CA ARG A 46 30.05 18.18 -12.15
C ARG A 46 31.09 19.27 -11.92
N GLN A 47 32.28 19.17 -12.51
CA GLN A 47 33.32 20.21 -12.37
C GLN A 47 32.88 21.57 -12.89
N LEU A 48 32.22 21.62 -14.05
CA LEU A 48 31.71 22.88 -14.63
C LEU A 48 30.62 23.51 -13.74
N CYS A 49 29.73 22.69 -13.20
CA CYS A 49 28.72 23.09 -12.24
C CYS A 49 29.34 23.59 -10.92
N LEU A 50 30.32 22.84 -10.40
CA LEU A 50 31.04 23.15 -9.16
C LEU A 50 32.03 24.34 -9.28
N GLY A 51 32.48 24.69 -10.48
CA GLY A 51 33.33 25.85 -10.75
C GLY A 51 32.59 27.16 -11.04
N CYS A 52 31.30 27.10 -11.38
CA CYS A 52 30.49 28.30 -11.65
C CYS A 52 29.93 28.91 -10.36
N ILE A 53 30.67 29.86 -9.76
CA ILE A 53 30.23 30.59 -8.56
C ILE A 53 29.23 31.72 -8.93
N GLU A 54 29.37 32.32 -10.11
CA GLU A 54 28.49 33.38 -10.63
C GLU A 54 27.09 32.88 -11.04
N CYS A 55 26.90 31.56 -11.10
CA CYS A 55 25.68 30.94 -11.63
C CYS A 55 24.82 30.21 -10.60
N ARG A 56 25.16 30.29 -9.32
CA ARG A 56 24.42 29.59 -8.27
C ARG A 56 23.47 30.52 -7.57
N HIS A 57 22.19 30.12 -7.54
CA HIS A 57 21.32 30.55 -6.47
C HIS A 57 21.98 30.19 -5.13
N PRO A 58 22.04 31.09 -4.13
CA PRO A 58 22.77 30.86 -2.89
C PRO A 58 22.36 29.57 -2.17
N ASN A 59 21.12 29.15 -2.37
CA ASN A 59 20.49 28.04 -1.66
C ASN A 59 20.25 26.80 -2.54
N TRP A 60 21.09 26.61 -3.58
CA TRP A 60 21.06 25.40 -4.41
C TRP A 60 22.27 24.47 -4.15
N PRO A 61 22.09 23.13 -4.12
CA PRO A 61 20.84 22.40 -4.31
C PRO A 61 19.88 22.51 -3.13
N ASN A 62 18.58 22.29 -3.39
CA ASN A 62 17.54 22.23 -2.35
C ASN A 62 17.90 21.22 -1.23
N GLN A 63 18.74 20.24 -1.57
CA GLN A 63 19.46 19.35 -0.66
C GLN A 63 20.98 19.52 -0.95
N PRO A 64 21.71 20.38 -0.21
CA PRO A 64 23.14 20.60 -0.45
C PRO A 64 23.98 19.33 -0.23
N ASP A 65 23.47 18.40 0.57
CA ASP A 65 24.13 17.15 0.95
C ASP A 65 23.90 16.01 -0.06
N VAL A 66 23.02 16.19 -1.06
CA VAL A 66 22.68 15.18 -2.05
C VAL A 66 23.11 15.64 -3.44
N GLU A 67 23.93 14.82 -4.12
CA GLU A 67 24.35 15.13 -5.49
C GLU A 67 23.14 15.09 -6.44
N PRO A 68 23.03 16.04 -7.39
CA PRO A 68 21.95 16.03 -8.37
C PRO A 68 22.06 14.78 -9.27
N TRP A 69 20.91 14.19 -9.60
CA TRP A 69 20.80 13.04 -10.52
C TRP A 69 21.46 13.26 -11.89
N SER A 70 21.51 14.51 -12.36
CA SER A 70 22.33 14.91 -13.51
C SER A 70 22.97 16.28 -13.26
N TRP A 71 24.29 16.29 -13.21
CA TRP A 71 25.10 17.51 -13.13
C TRP A 71 25.00 18.37 -14.39
N ARG A 72 24.73 17.77 -15.57
CA ARG A 72 24.49 18.51 -16.82
C ARG A 72 23.18 19.28 -16.77
N GLU A 73 22.08 18.65 -16.37
CA GLU A 73 20.80 19.37 -16.24
C GLU A 73 20.89 20.39 -15.10
N ALA A 74 21.55 20.09 -13.98
CA ALA A 74 21.83 21.08 -12.93
C ALA A 74 22.63 22.27 -13.49
N PHE A 75 23.71 22.04 -14.24
CA PHE A 75 24.50 23.07 -14.90
C PHE A 75 23.66 23.88 -15.90
N LYS A 76 22.77 23.24 -16.66
CA LYS A 76 21.87 23.91 -17.60
C LYS A 76 20.84 24.77 -16.88
N GLN A 77 20.25 24.29 -15.78
CA GLN A 77 19.36 25.09 -14.93
C GLN A 77 20.10 26.27 -14.31
N HIS A 78 21.33 26.07 -13.81
CA HIS A 78 22.21 27.14 -13.32
C HIS A 78 22.56 28.15 -14.39
N TYR A 79 22.91 27.67 -15.58
CA TYR A 79 23.21 28.53 -16.71
C TYR A 79 21.97 29.30 -17.15
N LEU A 80 20.77 28.70 -17.12
CA LEU A 80 19.52 29.41 -17.42
C LEU A 80 19.19 30.45 -16.34
N ALA A 81 19.30 30.10 -15.06
CA ALA A 81 19.09 31.00 -13.92
C ALA A 81 20.11 32.16 -13.92
N SER A 82 21.38 31.84 -14.14
CA SER A 82 22.47 32.83 -14.23
C SER A 82 22.42 33.65 -15.51
N LYS A 83 22.01 33.08 -16.65
CA LYS A 83 21.77 33.86 -17.87
C LYS A 83 20.57 34.79 -17.68
N THR A 84 19.59 34.38 -16.87
CA THR A 84 18.54 35.26 -16.36
C THR A 84 19.14 36.39 -15.49
N TRP A 85 20.18 36.10 -14.69
CA TRP A 85 20.90 37.08 -13.86
C TRP A 85 21.90 38.02 -14.60
N THR A 86 22.72 37.52 -15.53
CA THR A 86 23.99 38.19 -15.92
C THR A 86 24.01 38.77 -17.33
N LYS A 87 23.23 38.25 -18.28
CA LYS A 87 23.24 38.72 -19.70
C LYS A 87 21.95 39.41 -20.16
N ASN A 88 20.94 39.49 -19.30
CA ASN A 88 19.62 40.03 -19.64
C ASN A 88 19.40 41.49 -19.25
N SER A 89 20.48 42.29 -19.18
CA SER A 89 20.38 43.73 -19.36
C SER A 89 20.08 44.12 -20.82
N GLN A 90 20.25 43.23 -21.82
CA GLN A 90 19.92 43.55 -23.21
C GLN A 90 19.05 42.58 -24.03
N ASP A 91 19.10 41.24 -23.94
CA ASP A 91 18.15 40.41 -24.71
C ASP A 91 18.12 38.92 -24.29
N LEU A 92 16.97 38.43 -23.79
CA LEU A 92 16.39 37.14 -24.20
C LEU A 92 14.93 36.97 -23.74
N GLU A 93 14.23 36.10 -24.47
CA GLU A 93 12.78 35.86 -24.53
C GLU A 93 12.06 35.74 -23.18
N SER A 94 11.58 36.88 -22.73
CA SER A 94 10.51 37.06 -21.77
C SER A 94 9.30 36.18 -22.10
N SER A 95 8.68 35.62 -21.07
CA SER A 95 7.34 35.04 -21.12
C SER A 95 6.40 35.87 -22.02
N ASN A 96 5.51 35.21 -22.78
CA ASN A 96 4.61 35.83 -23.79
C ASN A 96 3.76 37.03 -23.28
N CYS A 97 3.80 37.37 -21.99
CA CYS A 97 3.24 38.59 -21.41
C CYS A 97 3.95 39.90 -21.80
N PHE A 98 5.15 39.85 -22.41
CA PHE A 98 5.96 41.05 -22.70
C PHE A 98 5.66 41.79 -24.00
N TYR A 99 4.69 41.36 -24.84
CA TYR A 99 4.32 42.18 -26.02
C TYR A 99 3.85 43.59 -25.64
N LEU A 100 3.36 43.77 -24.41
CA LEU A 100 2.97 45.07 -23.86
C LEU A 100 4.17 45.98 -23.54
N PHE A 101 5.22 45.43 -22.92
CA PHE A 101 6.43 46.19 -22.55
C PHE A 101 7.45 46.32 -23.72
N ARG A 102 7.45 45.40 -24.69
CA ARG A 102 8.39 45.41 -25.85
C ARG A 102 7.97 46.28 -27.04
N ARG A 103 6.69 46.67 -27.17
CA ARG A 103 6.19 47.39 -28.37
C ARG A 103 6.52 48.88 -28.43
N LYS A 104 7.02 49.50 -27.36
CA LYS A 104 7.42 50.92 -27.39
C LYS A 104 8.93 51.05 -27.57
N LYS A 105 9.34 51.74 -28.64
CA LYS A 105 10.74 52.12 -28.92
C LYS A 105 11.32 53.12 -27.88
N ASP A 106 10.46 53.86 -27.18
CA ASP A 106 10.85 54.96 -26.28
C ASP A 106 10.69 54.59 -24.80
N ARG A 107 11.35 53.52 -24.36
CA ARG A 107 11.35 53.13 -22.94
C ARG A 107 12.42 53.91 -22.18
N ARG A 108 12.04 54.70 -21.17
CA ARG A 108 13.02 55.41 -20.33
C ARG A 108 13.52 54.50 -19.20
N VAL A 109 14.80 54.66 -18.88
CA VAL A 109 15.45 54.01 -17.74
C VAL A 109 15.75 55.08 -16.71
N LEU A 110 15.00 55.08 -15.60
CA LEU A 110 15.16 56.02 -14.50
C LEU A 110 16.09 55.38 -13.46
N CYS A 111 17.22 56.02 -13.20
CA CYS A 111 18.18 55.56 -12.19
C CYS A 111 17.87 56.21 -10.84
N VAL A 112 17.82 55.40 -9.78
CA VAL A 112 17.49 55.84 -8.43
C VAL A 112 18.62 55.47 -7.48
N GLY A 113 19.10 56.43 -6.70
CA GLY A 113 20.17 56.24 -5.72
C GLY A 113 21.06 57.48 -5.55
N PRO A 114 22.06 57.40 -4.67
CA PRO A 114 22.95 58.54 -4.39
C PRO A 114 23.68 58.99 -5.66
N GLY A 115 23.47 60.25 -6.07
CA GLY A 115 24.07 60.82 -7.28
C GLY A 115 23.42 60.43 -8.61
N CYS A 116 22.21 59.86 -8.59
CA CYS A 116 21.39 59.60 -9.79
C CYS A 116 20.34 60.69 -10.06
N GLU A 117 19.56 60.52 -11.12
CA GLU A 117 18.45 61.41 -11.50
C GLU A 117 17.38 61.54 -10.41
N PHE A 118 17.21 60.50 -9.59
CA PHE A 118 16.28 60.47 -8.48
C PHE A 118 16.97 59.94 -7.22
N GLU A 119 16.79 60.61 -6.08
CA GLU A 119 17.34 60.17 -4.80
C GLU A 119 16.48 59.05 -4.17
N ASN A 120 15.15 59.16 -4.28
CA ASN A 120 14.20 58.25 -3.62
C ASN A 120 13.27 57.56 -4.63
N LEU A 121 12.82 56.34 -4.29
CA LEU A 121 11.98 55.52 -5.15
C LEU A 121 10.63 56.18 -5.45
N ARG A 122 10.01 56.83 -4.46
CA ARG A 122 8.73 57.53 -4.63
C ARG A 122 8.80 58.64 -5.67
N SER A 123 9.90 59.39 -5.73
CA SER A 123 10.09 60.46 -6.71
C SER A 123 10.20 59.93 -8.14
N ALA A 124 10.89 58.79 -8.31
CA ALA A 124 11.00 58.11 -9.59
C ALA A 124 9.66 57.54 -10.06
N LEU A 125 8.87 56.95 -9.15
CA LEU A 125 7.54 56.40 -9.45
C LEU A 125 6.53 57.48 -9.89
N VAL A 126 6.62 58.70 -9.35
CA VAL A 126 5.78 59.84 -9.78
C VAL A 126 6.14 60.30 -11.19
N SER A 127 7.42 60.23 -11.57
CA SER A 127 7.91 60.64 -12.90
C SER A 127 7.79 59.54 -13.97
N ALA A 128 7.60 58.30 -13.55
CA ALA A 128 7.55 57.14 -14.43
C ALA A 128 6.31 57.15 -15.35
N CYS A 129 6.53 56.86 -16.64
CA CYS A 129 5.47 56.59 -17.59
C CYS A 129 5.18 55.08 -17.69
N ALA A 130 4.04 54.73 -18.31
CA ALA A 130 3.66 53.34 -18.49
C ALA A 130 4.75 52.54 -19.21
N TYR A 131 5.16 51.46 -18.57
CA TYR A 131 6.16 50.47 -18.99
C TYR A 131 7.64 50.92 -18.88
N ASP A 132 7.92 52.04 -18.20
CA ASP A 132 9.30 52.49 -17.94
C ASP A 132 10.07 51.50 -17.02
N ARG A 133 11.40 51.62 -17.05
CA ARG A 133 12.31 50.84 -16.19
C ARG A 133 12.87 51.72 -15.08
N ILE A 134 12.79 51.27 -13.84
CA ILE A 134 13.40 51.92 -12.69
C ILE A 134 14.55 51.03 -12.21
N VAL A 135 15.77 51.56 -12.21
CA VAL A 135 16.96 50.85 -11.78
C VAL A 135 17.46 51.44 -10.47
N LEU A 136 17.47 50.62 -9.43
CA LEU A 136 17.96 50.97 -8.09
C LEU A 136 19.44 50.61 -7.99
N LEU A 137 20.27 51.56 -7.58
CA LEU A 137 21.67 51.29 -7.24
C LEU A 137 21.79 50.58 -5.88
N PRO A 138 22.92 49.92 -5.58
CA PRO A 138 23.17 49.33 -4.26
C PRO A 138 22.91 50.33 -3.13
N GLY A 139 22.10 49.93 -2.16
CA GLY A 139 21.65 50.80 -1.08
C GLY A 139 20.38 50.29 -0.39
N VAL A 140 20.08 50.92 0.74
CA VAL A 140 18.84 50.71 1.50
C VAL A 140 17.90 51.87 1.20
N TYR A 141 16.71 51.55 0.70
CA TYR A 141 15.68 52.54 0.38
C TYR A 141 14.51 52.36 1.34
N GLU A 142 14.24 53.40 2.12
CA GLU A 142 13.16 53.43 3.09
C GLU A 142 12.11 54.46 2.66
N GLU A 143 10.86 54.02 2.54
CA GLU A 143 9.74 54.89 2.18
C GLU A 143 8.72 54.92 3.31
N GLN A 144 8.35 56.13 3.76
CA GLN A 144 7.33 56.30 4.77
C GLN A 144 5.94 56.03 4.17
N GLY A 145 5.21 55.08 4.75
CA GLY A 145 3.85 54.73 4.36
C GLY A 145 3.75 53.88 3.09
N GLU A 146 2.51 53.54 2.71
CA GLU A 146 2.22 52.69 1.57
C GLU A 146 2.53 53.41 0.23
N VAL A 147 3.18 52.70 -0.69
CA VAL A 147 3.57 53.19 -2.01
C VAL A 147 2.59 52.63 -3.05
N LEU A 148 1.81 53.53 -3.66
CA LEU A 148 0.80 53.19 -4.65
C LEU A 148 1.41 53.09 -6.06
N LEU A 149 1.40 51.88 -6.64
CA LEU A 149 1.83 51.65 -8.01
C LEU A 149 0.68 51.93 -8.98
N LYS A 150 0.57 53.19 -9.44
CA LYS A 150 -0.48 53.66 -10.36
C LYS A 150 -0.22 53.32 -11.83
N VAL A 151 1.05 53.14 -12.18
CA VAL A 151 1.51 52.97 -13.56
C VAL A 151 2.25 51.65 -13.70
N PRO A 152 2.11 50.91 -14.81
CA PRO A 152 2.89 49.69 -15.03
C PRO A 152 4.38 50.00 -15.11
N VAL A 153 5.20 49.36 -14.28
CA VAL A 153 6.65 49.63 -14.21
C VAL A 153 7.45 48.34 -13.98
N GLU A 154 8.71 48.36 -14.40
CA GLU A 154 9.70 47.34 -14.03
C GLU A 154 10.71 47.96 -13.05
N ILE A 155 10.84 47.41 -11.84
CA ILE A 155 11.82 47.85 -10.84
C ILE A 155 12.91 46.79 -10.71
N ILE A 156 14.16 47.19 -10.87
CA ILE A 156 15.32 46.29 -10.92
C ILE A 156 16.39 46.78 -9.94
N GLY A 157 16.83 45.92 -9.03
CA GLY A 157 18.03 46.15 -8.23
C GLY A 157 19.31 45.85 -9.02
N ARG A 158 20.24 46.80 -9.06
CA ARG A 158 21.56 46.63 -9.70
C ARG A 158 22.54 46.05 -8.69
N GLY A 159 23.22 44.97 -9.05
CA GLY A 159 24.23 44.32 -8.20
C GLY A 159 23.92 42.85 -7.96
N LYS A 160 24.56 42.27 -6.95
CA LYS A 160 24.26 40.93 -6.44
C LYS A 160 22.98 40.98 -5.59
N LEU A 161 22.31 39.83 -5.46
CA LEU A 161 21.17 39.70 -4.55
C LEU A 161 21.61 40.02 -3.11
N GLY A 162 20.95 40.98 -2.46
CA GLY A 162 21.37 41.54 -1.18
C GLY A 162 21.87 42.98 -1.24
N ASP A 163 22.35 43.44 -2.40
CA ASP A 163 22.94 44.79 -2.53
C ASP A 163 21.88 45.90 -2.48
N VAL A 164 20.63 45.59 -2.84
CA VAL A 164 19.51 46.53 -2.87
C VAL A 164 18.41 46.04 -1.94
N ALA A 165 18.16 46.80 -0.87
CA ALA A 165 17.12 46.53 0.11
C ALA A 165 16.04 47.59 0.10
N LEU A 166 14.78 47.15 0.15
CA LEU A 166 13.58 47.99 0.15
C LEU A 166 12.81 47.77 1.44
N LEU A 167 12.70 48.83 2.25
CA LEU A 167 11.80 48.90 3.40
C LEU A 167 10.54 49.66 2.97
N VAL A 168 9.65 48.95 2.28
CA VAL A 168 8.48 49.54 1.59
C VAL A 168 7.30 48.58 1.62
N SER A 169 6.09 49.14 1.77
CA SER A 169 4.82 48.44 1.52
C SER A 169 4.23 48.91 0.19
N PHE A 170 4.08 48.02 -0.78
CA PHE A 170 3.49 48.34 -2.09
C PHE A 170 2.01 47.97 -2.17
N ASP A 171 1.21 48.85 -2.76
CA ASP A 171 -0.17 48.56 -3.17
C ASP A 171 -0.35 48.81 -4.68
N GLN A 172 -0.71 47.75 -5.39
CA GLN A 172 -0.82 47.75 -6.85
C GLN A 172 -2.20 48.18 -7.34
N HIS A 173 -2.23 49.30 -8.07
CA HIS A 173 -3.42 49.81 -8.77
C HIS A 173 -3.31 49.74 -10.29
N CYS A 174 -2.17 49.29 -10.81
CA CYS A 174 -1.90 49.19 -12.23
C CYS A 174 -2.02 47.74 -12.75
N PRO A 175 -2.26 47.53 -14.07
CA PRO A 175 -2.53 46.21 -14.61
C PRO A 175 -1.35 45.23 -14.57
N THR A 176 -0.11 45.71 -14.45
CA THR A 176 1.08 44.83 -14.42
C THR A 176 2.31 45.48 -13.78
N VAL A 177 3.05 44.72 -12.98
CA VAL A 177 4.32 45.15 -12.34
C VAL A 177 5.34 44.01 -12.42
N ARG A 178 6.62 44.36 -12.62
CA ARG A 178 7.73 43.41 -12.54
C ARG A 178 8.78 43.90 -11.55
N LEU A 179 9.15 43.05 -10.60
CA LEU A 179 10.11 43.32 -9.55
C LEU A 179 11.24 42.29 -9.65
N CYS A 180 12.47 42.74 -9.75
CA CYS A 180 13.62 41.87 -10.03
C CYS A 180 14.85 42.22 -9.19
N ASN A 181 15.47 41.21 -8.57
CA ASN A 181 16.73 41.36 -7.84
C ASN A 181 16.66 42.37 -6.67
N LEU A 182 15.67 42.19 -5.80
CA LEU A 182 15.40 43.09 -4.67
C LEU A 182 15.27 42.30 -3.38
N VAL A 183 15.76 42.86 -2.28
CA VAL A 183 15.45 42.38 -0.93
C VAL A 183 14.32 43.23 -0.37
N PHE A 184 13.21 42.61 0.00
CA PHE A 184 12.08 43.27 0.63
C PHE A 184 12.09 43.00 2.13
N MET A 185 11.92 44.08 2.88
CA MET A 185 11.76 44.08 4.33
C MET A 185 10.47 44.86 4.65
N PRO A 186 9.72 44.46 5.70
CA PRO A 186 8.52 45.15 6.11
C PRO A 186 8.82 46.61 6.48
N ALA A 187 7.87 47.50 6.21
CA ALA A 187 7.91 48.86 6.72
C ALA A 187 7.53 48.87 8.21
N TRP A 188 7.98 49.87 8.98
CA TRP A 188 7.83 49.97 10.44
C TRP A 188 6.41 49.75 10.99
N PHE A 189 5.38 50.02 10.20
CA PHE A 189 3.97 50.01 10.63
C PHE A 189 3.14 48.88 10.01
N THR A 190 3.72 48.04 9.14
CA THR A 190 2.97 46.95 8.50
C THR A 190 3.87 45.77 8.14
N PRO A 191 3.46 44.53 8.46
CA PRO A 191 4.16 43.33 7.99
C PRO A 191 3.91 43.06 6.50
N ILE A 192 2.98 43.77 5.85
CA ILE A 192 2.64 43.58 4.44
C ILE A 192 3.70 44.28 3.59
N ILE A 193 4.39 43.49 2.76
CA ILE A 193 5.41 43.99 1.82
C ILE A 193 4.75 44.41 0.51
N TYR A 194 3.79 43.61 0.04
CA TYR A 194 3.17 43.84 -1.25
C TYR A 194 1.74 43.32 -1.25
N LYS A 195 0.84 44.15 -1.76
CA LYS A 195 -0.58 43.88 -1.90
C LYS A 195 -1.04 44.12 -3.32
N THR A 196 -1.86 43.21 -3.85
CA THR A 196 -2.55 43.43 -5.12
C THR A 196 -3.95 42.86 -5.08
N ASN A 197 -4.91 43.67 -5.55
CA ASN A 197 -6.31 43.28 -5.72
C ASN A 197 -6.68 43.10 -7.19
N SER A 198 -5.83 43.51 -8.13
CA SER A 198 -6.12 43.40 -9.56
C SER A 198 -4.83 43.46 -10.40
N GLY A 199 -4.90 42.93 -11.63
CA GLY A 199 -3.75 42.89 -12.52
C GLY A 199 -2.77 41.75 -12.20
N HIS A 200 -1.56 41.84 -12.74
CA HIS A 200 -0.54 40.80 -12.63
C HIS A 200 0.74 41.34 -11.98
N VAL A 201 1.38 40.56 -11.12
CA VAL A 201 2.72 40.89 -10.60
C VAL A 201 3.68 39.72 -10.85
N GLN A 202 4.88 40.05 -11.29
CA GLN A 202 5.98 39.10 -11.44
C GLN A 202 7.14 39.47 -10.52
N PHE A 203 7.56 38.52 -9.68
CA PHE A 203 8.77 38.60 -8.87
C PHE A 203 9.80 37.61 -9.40
N ASP A 204 10.98 38.13 -9.76
CA ASP A 204 12.10 37.32 -10.22
C ASP A 204 13.31 37.58 -9.32
N ASN A 205 13.85 36.53 -8.70
CA ASN A 205 15.08 36.61 -7.91
C ASN A 205 15.00 37.64 -6.76
N CYS A 206 13.96 37.57 -5.94
CA CYS A 206 13.78 38.48 -4.81
C CYS A 206 13.87 37.74 -3.46
N ASN A 207 14.38 38.41 -2.44
CA ASN A 207 14.36 37.90 -1.07
C ASN A 207 13.31 38.66 -0.26
N PHE A 208 12.52 37.93 0.52
CA PHE A 208 11.52 38.48 1.43
C PHE A 208 11.92 38.11 2.85
N GLU A 209 12.11 39.12 3.69
CA GLU A 209 12.52 38.97 5.08
C GLU A 209 11.39 39.46 5.99
N ASN A 210 10.91 38.62 6.90
CA ASN A 210 9.95 38.98 7.96
C ASN A 210 8.65 39.67 7.51
N GLY A 211 8.11 39.33 6.32
CA GLY A 211 6.92 40.00 5.81
C GLY A 211 5.91 39.11 5.10
N GLN A 212 4.84 39.74 4.62
CA GLN A 212 3.69 39.07 4.02
C GLN A 212 3.40 39.60 2.61
N LEU A 213 3.17 38.68 1.67
CA LEU A 213 2.69 38.96 0.32
C LEU A 213 1.20 38.63 0.24
N GLN A 214 0.36 39.60 -0.11
CA GLN A 214 -1.10 39.42 -0.20
C GLN A 214 -1.61 39.60 -1.63
N ILE A 215 -2.19 38.53 -2.18
CA ILE A 215 -2.74 38.53 -3.54
C ILE A 215 -4.23 38.19 -3.45
N HIS A 216 -5.08 39.15 -3.79
CA HIS A 216 -6.53 38.98 -3.83
C HIS A 216 -7.03 38.91 -5.27
N ALA A 217 -8.00 38.05 -5.53
CA ALA A 217 -8.69 38.02 -6.81
C ALA A 217 -9.35 39.37 -7.15
N PRO A 218 -9.37 39.79 -8.43
CA PRO A 218 -8.89 39.10 -9.64
C PRO A 218 -7.38 39.27 -9.94
N GLY A 219 -6.55 39.63 -8.95
CA GLY A 219 -5.09 39.68 -9.07
C GLY A 219 -4.45 38.31 -9.32
N THR A 220 -3.34 38.29 -10.07
CA THR A 220 -2.52 37.09 -10.28
C THR A 220 -1.04 37.36 -10.04
N CYS A 221 -0.31 36.33 -9.61
CA CYS A 221 1.10 36.44 -9.23
C CYS A 221 1.93 35.33 -9.88
N GLN A 222 3.14 35.69 -10.30
CA GLN A 222 4.20 34.76 -10.70
C GLN A 222 5.46 35.06 -9.89
N VAL A 223 5.96 34.06 -9.14
CA VAL A 223 7.18 34.17 -8.34
C VAL A 223 8.17 33.11 -8.81
N LYS A 224 9.40 33.54 -9.09
CA LYS A 224 10.47 32.69 -9.60
C LYS A 224 11.79 32.94 -8.90
N PHE A 225 12.44 31.88 -8.46
CA PHE A 225 13.77 31.94 -7.84
C PHE A 225 13.83 32.90 -6.64
N CYS A 226 12.76 32.99 -5.87
CA CYS A 226 12.68 33.87 -4.70
C CYS A 226 12.88 33.09 -3.41
N THR A 227 13.45 33.76 -2.40
CA THR A 227 13.61 33.21 -1.05
C THR A 227 12.69 33.94 -0.09
N PHE A 228 11.95 33.21 0.73
CA PHE A 228 11.07 33.71 1.78
C PHE A 228 11.62 33.25 3.13
N ASN A 229 12.28 34.16 3.83
CA ASN A 229 12.79 33.93 5.17
C ASN A 229 11.85 34.56 6.20
N GLN A 230 11.31 33.72 7.09
CA GLN A 230 10.32 34.12 8.09
C GLN A 230 9.13 34.90 7.48
N SER A 231 8.84 34.65 6.20
CA SER A 231 7.87 35.38 5.38
C SER A 231 6.78 34.44 4.86
N THR A 232 5.60 34.99 4.58
CA THR A 232 4.45 34.21 4.11
C THR A 232 3.80 34.81 2.87
N ILE A 233 3.13 33.96 2.08
CA ILE A 233 2.32 34.37 0.93
C ILE A 233 0.88 33.93 1.14
N ASN A 234 -0.05 34.87 1.03
CA ASN A 234 -1.48 34.64 1.18
C ASN A 234 -2.19 34.91 -0.15
N PHE A 235 -2.89 33.89 -0.64
CA PHE A 235 -3.73 33.95 -1.83
C PHE A 235 -5.20 33.85 -1.42
N HIS A 236 -6.00 34.84 -1.83
CA HIS A 236 -7.44 34.87 -1.56
C HIS A 236 -8.25 34.79 -2.86
N SER A 237 -8.99 33.70 -3.02
CA SER A 237 -9.89 33.36 -4.13
C SER A 237 -9.25 33.46 -5.53
N VAL A 238 -7.92 33.32 -5.62
CA VAL A 238 -7.17 33.55 -6.86
C VAL A 238 -7.53 32.51 -7.94
N ALA A 239 -7.66 32.96 -9.18
CA ALA A 239 -7.96 32.08 -10.30
C ALA A 239 -6.76 31.18 -10.67
N ILE A 240 -5.57 31.76 -10.78
CA ILE A 240 -4.30 31.06 -11.04
C ILE A 240 -3.10 31.91 -10.59
N CYS A 241 -2.22 31.34 -9.77
CA CYS A 241 -0.92 31.92 -9.40
C CYS A 241 0.17 30.86 -9.49
N LEU A 242 1.43 31.27 -9.75
CA LEU A 242 2.55 30.34 -9.95
C LEU A 242 3.73 30.68 -9.05
N LEU A 243 4.17 29.70 -8.26
CA LEU A 243 5.41 29.71 -7.49
C LEU A 243 6.34 28.64 -8.08
N GLU A 244 7.52 29.05 -8.54
CA GLU A 244 8.46 28.13 -9.20
C GLU A 244 9.89 28.32 -8.69
N ASN A 245 10.55 27.22 -8.31
CA ASN A 245 11.93 27.22 -7.80
C ASN A 245 12.15 28.21 -6.64
N CYS A 246 11.18 28.33 -5.73
CA CYS A 246 11.26 29.22 -4.57
C CYS A 246 11.63 28.44 -3.31
N GLU A 247 12.26 29.12 -2.35
CA GLU A 247 12.59 28.56 -1.04
C GLU A 247 11.83 29.29 0.06
N PHE A 248 11.31 28.52 1.02
CA PHE A 248 10.62 29.02 2.22
C PHE A 248 11.31 28.46 3.46
N VAL A 249 11.74 29.34 4.36
CA VAL A 249 12.53 29.00 5.56
C VAL A 249 11.99 29.74 6.78
N GLY A 250 11.91 29.06 7.93
CA GLY A 250 11.75 29.74 9.21
C GLY A 250 10.36 30.31 9.49
N SER A 251 9.34 30.04 8.67
CA SER A 251 8.03 30.69 8.85
C SER A 251 7.35 30.26 10.16
N GLU A 252 6.95 31.24 10.97
CA GLU A 252 6.18 31.00 12.20
C GLU A 252 4.76 30.47 11.91
N ASN A 253 4.24 30.78 10.72
CA ASN A 253 2.96 30.34 10.18
C ASN A 253 3.17 29.44 8.95
N ALA A 254 2.08 29.10 8.25
CA ALA A 254 2.17 28.42 6.97
C ALA A 254 2.85 29.34 5.94
N SER A 255 3.89 28.83 5.25
CA SER A 255 4.64 29.58 4.25
C SER A 255 3.77 30.06 3.09
N VAL A 256 2.85 29.22 2.63
CA VAL A 256 1.86 29.56 1.59
C VAL A 256 0.46 29.23 2.08
N THR A 257 -0.41 30.23 2.10
CA THR A 257 -1.83 30.08 2.45
C THR A 257 -2.70 30.33 1.22
N VAL A 258 -3.64 29.44 0.96
CA VAL A 258 -4.59 29.52 -0.15
C VAL A 258 -6.00 29.39 0.40
N ASP A 259 -6.75 30.48 0.33
CA ASP A 259 -8.07 30.60 0.91
C ASP A 259 -9.10 31.00 -0.16
N GLY A 260 -10.32 30.49 -0.03
CA GLY A 260 -11.44 30.86 -0.90
C GLY A 260 -11.49 30.12 -2.23
N SER A 261 -12.71 29.99 -2.78
CA SER A 261 -12.92 29.33 -4.07
C SER A 261 -12.23 30.09 -5.22
N PRO A 262 -11.63 29.40 -6.21
CA PRO A 262 -11.01 30.07 -7.34
C PRO A 262 -12.01 30.96 -8.09
N SER A 263 -11.69 32.24 -8.24
CA SER A 263 -12.56 33.21 -8.91
C SER A 263 -12.77 32.87 -10.40
N VAL A 264 -13.99 33.11 -10.87
CA VAL A 264 -14.36 33.04 -12.30
C VAL A 264 -13.78 34.24 -13.07
N ASP A 265 -13.54 35.35 -12.37
CA ASP A 265 -13.02 36.58 -12.97
C ASP A 265 -11.54 36.44 -13.30
N ARG A 266 -11.28 36.23 -14.59
CA ARG A 266 -9.93 36.01 -15.11
C ARG A 266 -9.38 37.31 -15.67
N ASN A 267 -8.26 37.75 -15.11
CA ASN A 267 -7.47 38.80 -15.72
C ASN A 267 -6.76 38.31 -17.00
N TRP A 268 -6.18 39.24 -17.76
CA TRP A 268 -5.50 38.95 -19.03
C TRP A 268 -4.35 37.93 -18.89
N ALA A 269 -3.70 37.87 -17.72
CA ALA A 269 -2.56 37.00 -17.47
C ALA A 269 -2.97 35.53 -17.19
N CYS A 270 -4.23 35.25 -16.81
CA CYS A 270 -4.68 33.88 -16.53
C CYS A 270 -4.47 32.91 -17.72
N LYS A 271 -4.73 33.37 -18.95
CA LYS A 271 -4.49 32.56 -20.16
C LYS A 271 -3.01 32.23 -20.33
N HIS A 272 -2.15 33.23 -20.07
CA HIS A 272 -0.71 33.08 -20.17
C HIS A 272 -0.16 32.12 -19.10
N LEU A 273 -0.55 32.31 -17.83
CA LEU A 273 -0.16 31.44 -16.72
C LEU A 273 -0.64 30.00 -16.96
N SER A 274 -1.85 29.82 -17.50
CA SER A 274 -2.35 28.49 -17.87
C SER A 274 -1.50 27.82 -18.95
N THR A 275 -1.04 28.57 -19.96
CA THR A 275 -0.14 28.04 -21.00
C THR A 275 1.23 27.69 -20.43
N LEU A 276 1.83 28.56 -19.62
CA LEU A 276 3.09 28.29 -18.92
C LEU A 276 2.98 27.04 -18.04
N ALA A 277 1.85 26.92 -17.35
CA ALA A 277 1.63 25.80 -16.46
C ALA A 277 1.52 24.47 -17.24
N LYS A 278 0.91 24.48 -18.44
CA LYS A 278 0.78 23.32 -19.34
C LYS A 278 2.07 22.95 -20.07
N SER A 279 2.86 23.92 -20.52
CA SER A 279 4.12 23.65 -21.24
C SER A 279 5.14 22.89 -20.39
N CYS A 280 5.06 23.04 -19.07
CA CYS A 280 5.92 22.33 -18.14
C CYS A 280 5.32 20.99 -17.64
N SER A 281 4.00 20.76 -17.77
CA SER A 281 3.35 19.51 -17.35
C SER A 281 3.31 18.42 -18.43
N ALA A 282 3.71 18.74 -19.68
CA ALA A 282 3.70 17.81 -20.81
C ALA A 282 4.72 16.64 -20.71
N SER A 283 5.46 16.52 -19.60
CA SER A 283 6.44 15.45 -19.35
C SER A 283 5.82 14.13 -18.83
N LEU A 284 4.50 13.96 -18.91
CA LEU A 284 3.75 12.80 -18.35
C LEU A 284 3.32 11.76 -19.39
N GLN A 285 3.75 11.86 -20.65
CA GLN A 285 3.46 10.87 -21.70
C GLN A 285 4.77 10.25 -22.20
N THR A 286 5.06 9.00 -21.84
CA THR A 286 6.12 8.19 -22.46
C THR A 286 5.59 7.49 -23.72
N PRO A 287 6.33 7.43 -24.83
CA PRO A 287 5.93 6.66 -26.01
C PRO A 287 6.16 5.15 -25.82
N GLU A 288 5.26 4.32 -26.33
CA GLU A 288 5.40 2.85 -26.42
C GLU A 288 6.58 2.42 -27.31
N PRO A 289 7.24 1.28 -27.04
CA PRO A 289 8.30 0.76 -27.89
C PRO A 289 7.71 -0.02 -29.09
N GLN A 290 7.88 0.48 -30.31
CA GLN A 290 7.51 -0.24 -31.53
C GLN A 290 8.70 -1.02 -32.11
N THR A 291 8.47 -2.31 -32.31
CA THR A 291 9.31 -3.30 -32.98
C THR A 291 9.29 -3.18 -34.52
N HIS A 292 10.49 -3.23 -35.12
CA HIS A 292 10.90 -3.69 -36.48
C HIS A 292 10.21 -3.21 -37.78
N CYS A 293 10.99 -2.40 -38.52
CA CYS A 293 11.25 -2.27 -39.98
C CYS A 293 10.35 -2.87 -41.08
N SER A 294 10.08 -2.06 -42.12
CA SER A 294 10.52 -2.35 -43.49
C SER A 294 10.72 -1.07 -44.32
N ALA A 295 11.75 -1.07 -45.17
CA ALA A 295 12.18 0.05 -45.99
C ALA A 295 11.68 -0.09 -47.44
N SER A 296 11.21 0.99 -48.08
CA SER A 296 11.52 1.27 -49.49
C SER A 296 11.10 2.69 -49.94
N LYS A 297 12.00 3.26 -50.77
CA LYS A 297 11.85 4.30 -51.81
C LYS A 297 11.97 5.81 -51.49
N LEU A 298 13.04 6.30 -52.10
CA LEU A 298 13.59 7.63 -52.42
C LEU A 298 12.62 8.54 -53.22
N GLU A 299 12.60 9.84 -52.93
CA GLU A 299 12.78 10.93 -53.92
C GLU A 299 12.85 12.34 -53.27
N SER A 300 13.51 13.25 -53.99
CA SER A 300 14.18 14.48 -53.53
C SER A 300 13.47 15.80 -53.86
N ARG A 301 13.55 16.81 -52.97
CA ARG A 301 13.84 18.26 -53.25
C ARG A 301 13.71 19.11 -51.95
N GLY A 302 14.74 19.90 -51.59
CA GLY A 302 14.81 20.76 -50.37
C GLY A 302 14.38 22.23 -50.59
N PRO A 303 14.84 23.24 -49.79
CA PRO A 303 15.24 23.29 -48.37
C PRO A 303 14.49 24.39 -47.55
N LEU A 304 14.82 24.50 -46.23
CA LEU A 304 14.54 25.59 -45.24
C LEU A 304 13.26 25.54 -44.37
N LEU A 305 13.38 24.97 -43.16
CA LEU A 305 13.26 25.67 -41.86
C LEU A 305 13.59 24.66 -40.74
N THR A 306 14.73 24.82 -40.08
CA THR A 306 15.17 23.95 -38.98
C THR A 306 14.40 24.25 -37.70
N SER A 307 13.30 23.53 -37.50
CA SER A 307 12.67 23.31 -36.19
C SER A 307 13.59 22.43 -35.33
N VAL A 308 14.08 22.98 -34.22
CA VAL A 308 14.88 22.23 -33.24
C VAL A 308 13.94 21.31 -32.47
N ARG A 309 13.98 20.01 -32.82
CA ARG A 309 13.37 18.93 -32.07
C ARG A 309 14.03 18.81 -30.69
N THR A 310 13.25 18.96 -29.63
CA THR A 310 13.61 18.54 -28.26
C THR A 310 13.49 17.02 -28.17
N CYS A 311 14.62 16.32 -28.01
CA CYS A 311 14.67 14.88 -27.79
C CYS A 311 14.23 14.52 -26.36
N GLU A 312 13.52 13.39 -26.28
CA GLU A 312 12.84 12.80 -25.12
C GLU A 312 13.80 12.28 -24.02
N ILE A 313 13.28 12.27 -22.79
CA ILE A 313 13.91 11.67 -21.61
C ILE A 313 13.34 10.25 -21.46
N VAL A 314 14.20 9.24 -21.57
CA VAL A 314 13.89 7.86 -21.18
C VAL A 314 14.38 7.66 -19.74
N VAL A 315 13.49 7.30 -18.83
CA VAL A 315 13.80 6.89 -17.46
C VAL A 315 13.91 5.37 -17.48
N GLY A 316 15.13 4.84 -17.34
CA GLY A 316 15.41 3.42 -17.15
C GLY A 316 15.88 3.18 -15.72
N GLY A 317 15.37 2.10 -15.10
CA GLY A 317 15.52 1.77 -13.68
C GLY A 317 16.90 1.27 -13.22
N ASP A 318 16.97 1.09 -11.90
CA ASP A 318 18.15 0.71 -11.10
C ASP A 318 18.86 -0.57 -11.56
N PRO A 319 20.17 -0.67 -11.33
CA PRO A 319 20.82 -1.86 -10.82
C PRO A 319 21.19 -1.69 -9.34
N GLY A 320 20.81 -2.68 -8.52
CA GLY A 320 20.93 -2.63 -7.07
C GLY A 320 22.31 -2.97 -6.48
N ASN A 321 22.26 -3.17 -5.16
CA ASN A 321 23.20 -3.85 -4.27
C ASN A 321 24.66 -3.39 -4.24
N ALA A 322 25.01 -2.67 -3.16
CA ALA A 322 26.31 -2.82 -2.50
C ALA A 322 26.19 -2.44 -1.02
N LEU A 323 26.25 -3.43 -0.14
CA LEU A 323 26.57 -3.26 1.29
C LEU A 323 28.04 -2.81 1.41
N PRO A 324 28.39 -1.81 2.23
CA PRO A 324 29.76 -1.61 2.64
C PRO A 324 30.03 -2.32 3.98
N ALA A 325 30.87 -3.36 3.93
CA ALA A 325 31.53 -3.93 5.09
C ALA A 325 32.60 -2.94 5.61
N SER A 326 32.55 -2.61 6.89
CA SER A 326 33.58 -1.83 7.59
C SER A 326 34.43 -2.75 8.48
N HIS A 327 35.66 -3.02 8.02
CA HIS A 327 36.74 -3.52 8.89
C HIS A 327 37.59 -2.32 9.37
N PRO A 328 37.94 -2.23 10.67
CA PRO A 328 38.96 -1.29 11.12
C PRO A 328 40.37 -1.93 11.04
N PRO A 329 41.44 -1.13 10.90
CA PRO A 329 42.81 -1.62 10.77
C PRO A 329 43.48 -1.76 12.14
N ALA A 330 44.29 -2.81 12.33
CA ALA A 330 45.20 -2.89 13.48
C ALA A 330 46.48 -3.67 13.14
N MET A 331 47.63 -3.05 13.44
CA MET A 331 48.97 -3.61 13.63
C MET A 331 49.81 -2.55 14.40
N PRO A 332 50.92 -2.87 15.12
CA PRO A 332 51.21 -4.06 15.93
C PRO A 332 52.01 -3.80 17.25
N LYS A 333 52.09 -4.86 18.11
CA LYS A 333 53.15 -5.25 19.09
C LYS A 333 53.39 -4.45 20.41
N LYS A 334 53.23 -5.11 21.59
CA LYS A 334 54.29 -5.69 22.49
C LYS A 334 53.81 -6.00 23.93
N GLY A 335 54.33 -7.09 24.53
CA GLY A 335 54.48 -7.35 25.98
C GLY A 335 53.62 -8.50 26.54
N CYS A 336 54.12 -9.74 26.72
CA CYS A 336 54.71 -10.34 27.95
C CYS A 336 53.76 -10.29 29.19
N GLU A 337 53.44 -11.34 29.95
CA GLU A 337 54.18 -12.54 30.40
C GLU A 337 53.25 -13.67 30.93
N LYS A 338 53.76 -14.92 30.92
CA LYS A 338 53.63 -16.06 31.90
C LYS A 338 52.22 -16.55 32.35
N GLY A 339 51.92 -17.85 32.45
CA GLY A 339 52.74 -19.06 32.29
C GLY A 339 51.98 -20.32 32.74
N SER A 340 52.71 -21.44 32.71
CA SER A 340 52.45 -22.80 33.25
C SER A 340 51.89 -23.86 32.29
N ASP A 341 52.84 -24.68 31.83
CA ASP A 341 52.71 -26.06 31.36
C ASP A 341 52.17 -27.00 32.47
N VAL A 342 51.61 -28.15 32.08
CA VAL A 342 52.23 -29.49 32.30
C VAL A 342 51.33 -30.58 31.71
N ALA A 343 51.96 -31.47 30.95
CA ALA A 343 51.42 -32.66 30.31
C ALA A 343 51.34 -33.88 31.26
N GLY A 344 50.56 -34.89 30.87
CA GLY A 344 50.61 -36.23 31.47
C GLY A 344 49.83 -37.28 30.67
N HIS A 345 50.56 -38.11 29.91
CA HIS A 345 50.11 -39.36 29.30
C HIS A 345 50.10 -40.51 30.36
N LEU A 346 49.15 -41.46 30.28
CA LEU A 346 49.40 -42.92 30.21
C LEU A 346 48.11 -43.78 30.12
N GLN A 347 48.31 -44.98 29.56
CA GLN A 347 47.42 -46.00 28.98
C GLN A 347 46.50 -46.78 29.94
N GLY A 348 45.47 -47.46 29.39
CA GLY A 348 44.90 -48.67 30.00
C GLY A 348 43.54 -49.22 29.50
N ALA A 349 43.56 -49.95 28.37
CA ALA A 349 42.79 -51.17 28.02
C ALA A 349 41.23 -51.20 27.91
N ASN A 350 40.80 -51.46 26.66
CA ASN A 350 39.81 -52.43 26.16
C ASN A 350 38.42 -52.58 26.81
N LYS A 351 37.36 -52.27 26.04
CA LYS A 351 36.38 -53.26 25.52
C LYS A 351 35.34 -52.63 24.58
N GLU A 352 35.21 -53.27 23.42
CA GLU A 352 34.07 -53.38 22.50
C GLU A 352 33.57 -52.12 21.74
N GLU A 353 33.92 -52.17 20.45
CA GLU A 353 33.53 -51.37 19.27
C GLU A 353 32.00 -51.37 19.02
N ALA A 354 31.40 -50.47 18.22
CA ALA A 354 31.96 -49.81 17.04
C ALA A 354 31.28 -48.47 16.73
N ALA A 355 32.10 -47.54 16.23
CA ALA A 355 31.69 -46.37 15.45
C ALA A 355 31.87 -46.67 13.95
N THR A 356 31.23 -45.85 13.11
CA THR A 356 31.70 -45.18 11.87
C THR A 356 30.51 -44.99 10.92
N MET A 357 30.03 -43.77 10.66
CA MET A 357 30.49 -42.76 9.68
C MET A 357 30.60 -43.23 8.22
N GLU A 358 29.74 -42.58 7.42
CA GLU A 358 29.77 -42.20 5.99
C GLU A 358 30.74 -42.88 5.02
N THR A 359 30.24 -43.42 3.90
CA THR A 359 30.10 -42.74 2.57
C THR A 359 29.77 -43.76 1.45
N ASP A 360 28.87 -43.33 0.56
CA ASP A 360 28.66 -43.65 -0.87
C ASP A 360 28.64 -45.08 -1.47
N SER A 361 27.43 -45.40 -1.95
CA SER A 361 27.08 -45.85 -3.32
C SER A 361 27.17 -47.33 -3.77
N SER A 362 26.09 -47.71 -4.46
CA SER A 362 25.88 -48.79 -5.45
C SER A 362 25.65 -50.26 -5.00
N ASP A 363 24.41 -50.68 -5.30
CA ASP A 363 23.91 -51.91 -5.94
C ASP A 363 24.20 -53.33 -5.44
N SER A 364 23.07 -54.04 -5.29
CA SER A 364 22.73 -55.42 -5.69
C SER A 364 23.19 -56.66 -4.88
N GLU A 365 22.17 -57.23 -4.20
CA GLU A 365 21.65 -58.62 -4.33
C GLU A 365 22.18 -59.83 -3.50
N LEU A 366 21.18 -60.51 -2.88
CA LEU A 366 21.02 -61.95 -2.54
C LEU A 366 21.73 -62.47 -1.26
N SER A 367 21.19 -63.36 -0.40
CA SER A 367 19.95 -64.17 -0.30
C SER A 367 20.03 -64.98 1.05
N MET A 368 18.95 -65.46 1.69
CA MET A 368 18.46 -66.87 1.70
C MET A 368 17.33 -66.99 2.75
N SER A 369 16.07 -67.14 2.35
CA SER A 369 15.24 -68.36 2.24
C SER A 369 14.81 -69.05 3.55
N SER A 370 13.54 -68.88 3.91
CA SER A 370 12.70 -69.94 4.46
C SER A 370 11.24 -69.70 4.04
N GLU A 371 10.64 -70.73 3.46
CA GLU A 371 9.40 -70.73 2.69
C GLU A 371 8.13 -70.56 3.54
N ASN A 372 7.08 -70.03 2.89
CA ASN A 372 5.63 -70.09 3.22
C ASN A 372 5.15 -69.07 4.28
N GLU A 373 4.17 -68.20 4.07
CA GLU A 373 3.02 -68.17 3.17
C GLU A 373 2.76 -66.74 2.67
N GLU A 374 2.14 -66.66 1.49
CA GLU A 374 1.52 -65.47 0.92
C GLU A 374 0.51 -64.85 1.90
N ASP A 375 0.55 -63.52 2.08
CA ASP A 375 -0.67 -62.77 2.37
C ASP A 375 -0.56 -61.34 1.79
N ASP A 376 -1.32 -61.12 0.72
CA ASP A 376 -1.62 -59.83 0.10
C ASP A 376 -2.13 -58.81 1.14
N GLU A 377 -1.33 -57.80 1.50
CA GLU A 377 -1.86 -56.56 2.11
C GLU A 377 -2.56 -55.69 1.04
N SER A 378 -3.57 -56.25 0.38
CA SER A 378 -4.50 -55.52 -0.48
C SER A 378 -5.28 -54.50 0.36
N MET A 379 -4.87 -53.22 0.34
CA MET A 379 -5.58 -52.10 0.97
C MET A 379 -7.07 -52.15 0.61
N CYS A 380 -7.92 -52.66 1.51
CA CYS A 380 -9.37 -52.56 1.37
C CYS A 380 -9.78 -51.16 1.82
N ARG A 381 -9.51 -50.15 0.97
CA ARG A 381 -10.18 -48.86 1.08
C ARG A 381 -11.60 -49.05 0.56
N LEU A 382 -12.58 -48.74 1.40
CA LEU A 382 -13.96 -48.61 0.97
C LEU A 382 -13.99 -47.55 -0.15
N PRO A 383 -14.53 -47.80 -1.35
CA PRO A 383 -14.74 -46.74 -2.34
C PRO A 383 -15.84 -45.79 -1.88
N TYR A 384 -15.56 -44.49 -1.87
CA TYR A 384 -16.50 -43.39 -1.67
C TYR A 384 -16.24 -42.32 -2.76
N GLN A 385 -17.24 -41.49 -3.10
CA GLN A 385 -17.20 -40.58 -4.28
C GLN A 385 -16.19 -39.39 -4.09
N ALA A 386 -16.24 -38.26 -4.85
CA ALA A 386 -15.39 -37.03 -4.64
C ALA A 386 -16.16 -35.77 -4.11
N HIS A 387 -15.67 -35.05 -3.04
CA HIS A 387 -16.41 -33.99 -2.28
C HIS A 387 -17.02 -32.92 -3.16
N SER A 388 -18.23 -32.45 -2.86
CA SER A 388 -18.78 -31.28 -3.56
C SER A 388 -17.88 -30.05 -3.40
N LEU A 389 -17.03 -30.04 -2.36
CA LEU A 389 -15.98 -29.06 -2.06
C LEU A 389 -14.57 -29.50 -2.53
N SER A 390 -14.42 -30.68 -3.14
CA SER A 390 -13.11 -31.17 -3.61
C SER A 390 -12.50 -30.25 -4.68
N HIS A 391 -13.33 -29.57 -5.45
CA HIS A 391 -12.90 -28.54 -6.39
C HIS A 391 -12.18 -27.36 -5.70
N MET A 392 -12.48 -27.07 -4.43
CA MET A 392 -11.73 -26.06 -3.66
C MET A 392 -10.31 -26.51 -3.32
N LEU A 393 -10.08 -27.82 -3.30
CA LEU A 393 -8.79 -28.46 -3.01
C LEU A 393 -7.93 -28.66 -4.27
N ALA A 394 -8.56 -28.77 -5.45
CA ALA A 394 -7.84 -28.78 -6.72
C ALA A 394 -7.17 -27.43 -7.09
N LYS A 395 -7.54 -26.33 -6.40
CA LYS A 395 -6.90 -25.00 -6.56
C LYS A 395 -5.68 -24.79 -5.65
N VAL A 396 -5.21 -25.82 -4.94
CA VAL A 396 -4.00 -25.73 -4.11
C VAL A 396 -2.82 -25.37 -5.00
N ILE A 397 -2.19 -24.22 -4.70
CA ILE A 397 -0.91 -23.83 -5.29
C ILE A 397 0.13 -24.80 -4.71
N ASP A 398 0.38 -25.91 -5.41
CA ASP A 398 1.53 -26.77 -5.16
C ASP A 398 2.81 -26.04 -5.60
N GLY A 399 3.23 -25.11 -4.73
CA GLY A 399 4.50 -24.42 -4.87
C GLY A 399 5.03 -24.13 -3.48
N ARG A 400 5.97 -24.97 -3.00
CA ARG A 400 6.95 -24.51 -2.00
C ARG A 400 7.71 -23.34 -2.65
N PRO A 401 7.65 -22.10 -2.13
CA PRO A 401 8.71 -21.16 -2.42
C PRO A 401 9.95 -21.72 -1.72
N GLN A 402 11.00 -22.03 -2.49
CA GLN A 402 12.32 -22.28 -1.92
C GLN A 402 12.70 -21.08 -1.04
N ALA A 403 13.56 -21.33 -0.05
CA ALA A 403 13.95 -20.36 0.99
C ALA A 403 14.72 -19.12 0.47
N ASP A 404 14.81 -18.91 -0.84
CA ASP A 404 15.38 -17.73 -1.48
C ASP A 404 14.28 -16.93 -2.19
N GLY A 405 14.19 -15.64 -1.85
CA GLY A 405 13.02 -14.80 -2.07
C GLY A 405 12.56 -14.60 -3.53
N LEU A 406 11.31 -14.14 -3.63
CA LEU A 406 10.73 -13.44 -4.79
C LEU A 406 10.77 -14.21 -6.12
N ALA A 407 9.82 -15.11 -6.35
CA ALA A 407 9.44 -15.49 -7.71
C ALA A 407 7.91 -15.46 -7.88
N ALA A 408 7.47 -14.46 -8.65
CA ALA A 408 6.14 -14.21 -9.22
C ALA A 408 4.94 -14.25 -8.25
N LEU A 409 4.62 -13.08 -7.67
CA LEU A 409 3.21 -12.80 -7.37
C LEU A 409 2.40 -13.05 -8.67
N PRO A 410 1.20 -13.66 -8.60
CA PRO A 410 0.31 -13.72 -9.78
C PRO A 410 0.20 -12.32 -10.41
N SER A 411 0.14 -12.24 -11.75
CA SER A 411 0.07 -10.97 -12.50
C SER A 411 -0.98 -9.98 -11.99
N ASP A 412 -2.00 -10.51 -11.31
CA ASP A 412 -3.12 -9.77 -10.74
C ASP A 412 -2.75 -8.90 -9.51
N TYR A 413 -1.58 -9.14 -8.88
CA TYR A 413 -1.11 -8.43 -7.69
C TYR A 413 0.02 -7.43 -7.97
N GLU A 414 0.36 -7.16 -9.22
CA GLU A 414 1.35 -6.12 -9.56
C GLU A 414 0.80 -4.71 -9.28
N LEU A 415 1.67 -3.83 -8.79
CA LEU A 415 1.33 -2.42 -8.60
C LEU A 415 1.10 -1.76 -9.96
N LYS A 416 -0.04 -1.11 -10.08
CA LYS A 416 -0.34 -0.30 -11.26
C LYS A 416 0.48 0.98 -11.22
N THR A 417 0.89 1.41 -12.41
CA THR A 417 1.51 2.73 -12.59
C THR A 417 0.44 3.83 -12.48
N LEU A 418 0.87 5.05 -12.17
CA LEU A 418 -0.06 6.19 -12.11
C LEU A 418 -0.81 6.37 -13.44
N GLN A 419 -0.13 6.18 -14.58
CA GLN A 419 -0.77 6.31 -15.89
C GLN A 419 -1.92 5.31 -16.08
N GLN A 420 -1.76 4.07 -15.61
CA GLN A 420 -2.83 3.06 -15.65
C GLN A 420 -3.99 3.42 -14.71
N GLU A 421 -3.70 3.91 -13.50
CA GLU A 421 -4.75 4.37 -12.56
C GLU A 421 -5.52 5.58 -13.09
N LEU A 422 -4.85 6.56 -13.68
CA LEU A 422 -5.49 7.74 -14.28
C LEU A 422 -6.33 7.37 -15.52
N GLN A 423 -5.90 6.38 -16.31
CA GLN A 423 -6.71 5.87 -17.43
C GLN A 423 -7.99 5.17 -16.94
N LYS A 424 -7.93 4.48 -15.80
CA LYS A 424 -9.06 3.78 -15.19
C LYS A 424 -10.04 4.75 -14.52
N ASP A 425 -9.53 5.77 -13.84
CA ASP A 425 -10.31 6.69 -13.01
C ASP A 425 -10.38 8.09 -13.64
N LYS A 426 -11.53 8.39 -14.26
CA LYS A 426 -11.78 9.68 -14.91
C LYS A 426 -11.75 10.86 -13.94
N GLU A 427 -12.15 10.64 -12.68
CA GLU A 427 -12.11 11.70 -11.66
C GLU A 427 -10.66 12.01 -11.31
N ALA A 428 -9.84 10.99 -11.06
CA ALA A 428 -8.41 11.15 -10.82
C ALA A 428 -7.71 11.86 -12.00
N GLN A 429 -8.03 11.49 -13.24
CA GLN A 429 -7.50 12.16 -14.44
C GLN A 429 -7.93 13.63 -14.52
N SER A 430 -9.16 13.95 -14.11
CA SER A 430 -9.65 15.33 -14.08
C SER A 430 -8.92 16.18 -13.05
N LEU A 431 -8.68 15.62 -11.85
CA LEU A 431 -7.91 16.27 -10.78
C LEU A 431 -6.44 16.45 -11.19
N ALA A 432 -5.83 15.43 -11.81
CA ALA A 432 -4.47 15.50 -12.34
C ALA A 432 -4.31 16.61 -13.39
N ASN A 433 -5.37 16.93 -14.15
CA ASN A 433 -5.39 17.99 -15.16
C ASN A 433 -5.87 19.35 -14.62
N ALA A 434 -6.27 19.45 -13.35
CA ALA A 434 -6.74 20.69 -12.76
C ALA A 434 -5.57 21.68 -12.55
N MET A 435 -5.75 22.90 -13.05
CA MET A 435 -4.73 23.97 -13.06
C MET A 435 -5.24 25.28 -12.42
N GLN A 436 -6.15 25.17 -11.45
CA GLN A 436 -6.78 26.32 -10.79
C GLN A 436 -6.12 26.62 -9.44
N GLY A 437 -6.22 27.86 -8.99
CA GLY A 437 -5.72 28.31 -7.69
C GLY A 437 -4.20 28.50 -7.66
N CYS A 438 -3.53 28.04 -6.59
CA CYS A 438 -2.08 28.21 -6.44
C CYS A 438 -1.31 27.02 -7.02
N LEU A 439 -0.36 27.28 -7.91
CA LEU A 439 0.52 26.26 -8.51
C LEU A 439 1.92 26.41 -7.92
N VAL A 440 2.39 25.41 -7.20
CA VAL A 440 3.72 25.35 -6.56
C VAL A 440 4.55 24.29 -7.26
N ARG A 441 5.75 24.67 -7.73
CA ARG A 441 6.61 23.79 -8.52
C ARG A 441 8.06 23.88 -8.11
N LYS A 442 8.69 22.73 -7.85
CA LYS A 442 10.12 22.63 -7.55
C LYS A 442 10.56 23.55 -6.41
N CYS A 443 9.67 23.81 -5.46
CA CYS A 443 9.96 24.65 -4.31
C CYS A 443 10.53 23.82 -3.17
N LEU A 444 11.27 24.48 -2.28
CA LEU A 444 11.77 23.90 -1.03
C LEU A 444 11.08 24.60 0.15
N PHE A 445 10.49 23.81 1.04
CA PHE A 445 9.92 24.28 2.30
C PHE A 445 10.67 23.62 3.45
N ARG A 446 11.27 24.42 4.34
CA ARG A 446 12.06 23.90 5.46
C ARG A 446 12.02 24.72 6.73
N ASP A 447 12.37 24.08 7.84
CA ASP A 447 12.67 24.70 9.13
C ASP A 447 11.58 25.65 9.64
N GLY A 448 10.30 25.30 9.46
CA GLY A 448 9.16 26.18 9.71
C GLY A 448 7.96 25.48 10.34
N LYS A 449 6.93 26.23 10.74
CA LYS A 449 5.72 25.64 11.33
C LYS A 449 4.84 24.97 10.27
N GLY A 450 4.73 25.50 9.05
CA GLY A 450 3.91 24.90 8.02
C GLY A 450 4.36 25.23 6.60
N GLY A 451 4.19 24.28 5.68
CA GLY A 451 4.49 24.48 4.25
C GLY A 451 3.34 25.15 3.50
N VAL A 452 2.37 24.34 3.05
CA VAL A 452 1.19 24.82 2.31
C VAL A 452 -0.08 24.60 3.11
N PHE A 453 -0.86 25.65 3.33
CA PHE A 453 -2.17 25.60 3.97
C PHE A 453 -3.27 25.98 2.98
N VAL A 454 -4.25 25.10 2.78
CA VAL A 454 -5.41 25.33 1.90
C VAL A 454 -6.69 25.26 2.71
N CYS A 455 -7.55 26.27 2.61
CA CYS A 455 -8.81 26.35 3.35
C CYS A 455 -9.96 26.93 2.53
N SER A 456 -11.18 26.85 3.07
CA SER A 456 -12.40 27.47 2.53
C SER A 456 -12.62 27.24 1.02
N GLN A 457 -12.63 25.97 0.58
CA GLN A 457 -12.75 25.59 -0.84
C GLN A 457 -11.58 26.02 -1.74
N GLY A 458 -10.47 26.47 -1.15
CA GLY A 458 -9.23 26.78 -1.85
C GLY A 458 -8.71 25.60 -2.67
N GLN A 459 -8.03 25.92 -3.77
CA GLN A 459 -7.42 24.92 -4.64
C GLN A 459 -5.93 25.19 -4.79
N ALA A 460 -5.12 24.15 -4.65
CA ALA A 460 -3.70 24.24 -4.93
C ALA A 460 -3.18 22.97 -5.61
N ARG A 461 -2.11 23.14 -6.38
CA ARG A 461 -1.35 22.06 -6.99
C ARG A 461 0.11 22.20 -6.61
N VAL A 462 0.72 21.12 -6.12
CA VAL A 462 2.11 21.08 -5.71
C VAL A 462 2.81 19.95 -6.46
N GLU A 463 3.86 20.28 -7.20
CA GLU A 463 4.54 19.34 -8.08
C GLU A 463 6.07 19.41 -7.94
N GLY A 464 6.72 18.26 -7.73
CA GLY A 464 8.19 18.18 -7.67
C GLY A 464 8.85 18.98 -6.55
N SER A 465 8.12 19.29 -5.47
CA SER A 465 8.59 20.12 -4.36
C SER A 465 9.04 19.26 -3.17
N ILE A 466 9.89 19.84 -2.32
CA ILE A 466 10.47 19.17 -1.15
C ILE A 466 9.98 19.87 0.12
N PHE A 467 9.50 19.09 1.08
CA PHE A 467 9.05 19.54 2.39
C PHE A 467 9.84 18.81 3.47
N ARG A 468 10.62 19.55 4.27
CA ARG A 468 11.44 18.97 5.33
C ARG A 468 11.43 19.75 6.63
N ASP A 469 11.53 19.08 7.76
CA ASP A 469 11.71 19.75 9.07
C ASP A 469 10.59 20.76 9.41
N LEU A 470 9.37 20.48 8.93
CA LEU A 470 8.16 21.29 9.17
C LEU A 470 7.30 20.69 10.30
N THR A 471 6.39 21.45 10.91
CA THR A 471 5.35 20.79 11.75
C THR A 471 4.40 19.98 10.88
N TYR A 472 3.72 20.64 9.93
CA TYR A 472 2.91 20.01 8.87
C TYR A 472 3.45 20.44 7.51
N ALA A 473 3.66 19.50 6.58
CA ALA A 473 4.05 19.87 5.21
C ALA A 473 2.89 20.50 4.46
N VAL A 474 1.74 19.82 4.45
CA VAL A 474 0.51 20.30 3.80
C VAL A 474 -0.70 20.11 4.70
N ARG A 475 -1.51 21.17 4.85
CA ARG A 475 -2.74 21.15 5.63
C ARG A 475 -3.92 21.60 4.76
N CYS A 476 -4.99 20.81 4.72
CA CYS A 476 -6.17 21.04 3.89
C CYS A 476 -7.45 20.94 4.73
N ILE A 477 -8.27 21.97 4.75
CA ILE A 477 -9.45 22.08 5.63
C ILE A 477 -10.64 22.71 4.87
N GLN A 478 -11.88 22.42 5.28
CA GLN A 478 -13.12 23.06 4.79
C GLN A 478 -13.30 22.94 3.27
N ASN A 479 -13.53 21.72 2.78
CA ASN A 479 -13.79 21.42 1.37
C ASN A 479 -12.70 21.91 0.38
N SER A 480 -11.48 22.17 0.88
CA SER A 480 -10.32 22.51 0.05
C SER A 480 -9.89 21.32 -0.83
N LYS A 481 -9.34 21.60 -2.01
CA LYS A 481 -8.77 20.58 -2.91
C LYS A 481 -7.28 20.78 -3.13
N ILE A 482 -6.50 19.72 -2.94
CA ILE A 482 -5.05 19.72 -3.20
C ILE A 482 -4.70 18.67 -4.25
N VAL A 483 -3.83 19.02 -5.19
CA VAL A 483 -3.23 18.07 -6.14
C VAL A 483 -1.73 18.01 -5.90
N MET A 484 -1.23 16.92 -5.31
CA MET A 484 0.17 16.70 -4.99
C MET A 484 0.77 15.61 -5.88
N LEU A 485 1.76 15.96 -6.70
CA LEU A 485 2.44 15.02 -7.61
C LEU A 485 3.96 15.04 -7.44
N LYS A 486 4.58 13.87 -7.29
CA LYS A 486 6.05 13.71 -7.32
C LYS A 486 6.78 14.58 -6.28
N ASN A 487 6.17 14.81 -5.12
CA ASN A 487 6.80 15.57 -4.04
C ASN A 487 7.52 14.63 -3.06
N ASP A 488 8.49 15.19 -2.34
CA ASP A 488 9.23 14.52 -1.28
C ASP A 488 8.91 15.20 0.06
N ILE A 489 8.35 14.45 1.01
CA ILE A 489 7.85 14.97 2.29
C ILE A 489 8.46 14.16 3.42
N HIS A 490 9.30 14.80 4.23
CA HIS A 490 10.00 14.07 5.28
C HIS A 490 10.34 14.86 6.53
N HIS A 491 10.65 14.16 7.62
CA HIS A 491 11.09 14.76 8.88
C HIS A 491 10.12 15.82 9.43
N CYS A 492 8.82 15.68 9.15
CA CYS A 492 7.82 16.54 9.76
C CYS A 492 7.63 16.18 11.24
N LYS A 493 7.51 17.18 12.11
CA LYS A 493 7.31 17.00 13.56
C LYS A 493 5.96 16.39 13.90
N THR A 494 4.97 16.54 13.02
CA THR A 494 3.65 15.91 13.15
C THR A 494 3.36 15.08 11.89
N SER A 495 2.14 15.17 11.35
CA SER A 495 1.74 14.47 10.14
C SER A 495 2.25 15.19 8.89
N GLY A 496 2.68 14.44 7.87
CA GLY A 496 3.15 15.01 6.61
C GLY A 496 2.03 15.77 5.89
N ILE A 497 0.94 15.06 5.57
CA ILE A 497 -0.25 15.62 4.94
C ILE A 497 -1.45 15.47 5.87
N PHE A 498 -2.16 16.57 6.14
CA PHE A 498 -3.32 16.59 7.03
C PHE A 498 -4.57 17.11 6.29
N LEU A 499 -5.63 16.31 6.23
CA LEU A 499 -6.92 16.66 5.60
C LEU A 499 -8.08 16.56 6.59
N ARG A 500 -8.94 17.59 6.63
CA ARG A 500 -10.10 17.66 7.54
C ARG A 500 -11.31 18.32 6.88
N LEU A 501 -12.52 18.05 7.38
CA LEU A 501 -13.76 18.79 7.07
C LEU A 501 -14.06 18.81 5.55
N GLY A 502 -14.20 17.61 4.97
CA GLY A 502 -14.53 17.45 3.55
C GLY A 502 -13.41 17.82 2.57
N ALA A 503 -12.19 18.11 3.07
CA ALA A 503 -11.03 18.30 2.21
C ALA A 503 -10.74 17.06 1.36
N GLY A 504 -10.24 17.26 0.14
CA GLY A 504 -9.96 16.17 -0.79
C GLY A 504 -8.96 16.58 -1.86
N GLY A 505 -8.99 15.88 -2.99
CA GLY A 505 -8.07 16.07 -4.11
C GLY A 505 -7.25 14.82 -4.40
N LEU A 506 -6.11 14.98 -5.07
CA LEU A 506 -5.28 13.90 -5.57
C LEU A 506 -3.88 13.98 -4.97
N ILE A 507 -3.43 12.94 -4.28
CA ILE A 507 -2.08 12.77 -3.75
C ILE A 507 -1.50 11.57 -4.49
N ALA A 508 -0.61 11.79 -5.46
CA ALA A 508 -0.05 10.71 -6.25
C ALA A 508 1.44 10.79 -6.56
N GLU A 509 2.10 9.63 -6.65
CA GLU A 509 3.55 9.49 -6.91
C GLU A 509 4.44 10.30 -5.94
N ASN A 510 3.97 10.58 -4.71
CA ASN A 510 4.77 11.25 -3.71
C ASN A 510 5.58 10.25 -2.89
N ASN A 511 6.72 10.70 -2.39
CA ASN A 511 7.54 10.00 -1.42
C ASN A 511 7.33 10.66 -0.04
N ILE A 512 6.73 9.94 0.90
CA ILE A 512 6.35 10.47 2.22
C ILE A 512 7.01 9.61 3.27
N HIS A 513 8.00 10.13 3.99
CA HIS A 513 8.79 9.29 4.87
C HIS A 513 9.36 9.97 6.10
N SER A 514 9.77 9.19 7.10
CA SER A 514 10.51 9.69 8.27
C SER A 514 9.78 10.81 9.03
N ASN A 515 8.44 10.83 9.00
CA ASN A 515 7.63 11.79 9.75
C ASN A 515 7.37 11.26 11.17
N CYS A 516 7.24 12.17 12.14
CA CYS A 516 7.09 11.80 13.54
C CYS A 516 5.68 11.27 13.89
N GLU A 517 4.65 11.65 13.14
CA GLU A 517 3.31 11.05 13.24
C GLU A 517 2.94 10.29 11.96
N ALA A 518 1.72 10.49 11.44
CA ALA A 518 1.24 9.82 10.26
C ALA A 518 1.83 10.41 8.98
N GLY A 519 2.07 9.58 7.97
CA GLY A 519 2.41 10.08 6.64
C GLY A 519 1.26 10.92 6.07
N VAL A 520 0.05 10.35 6.10
CA VAL A 520 -1.19 11.02 5.67
C VAL A 520 -2.29 10.82 6.71
N ASP A 521 -2.94 11.90 7.09
CA ASP A 521 -4.01 11.94 8.10
C ASP A 521 -5.32 12.47 7.50
N ILE A 522 -6.36 11.63 7.52
CA ILE A 522 -7.66 11.91 6.90
C ILE A 522 -8.75 11.92 7.98
N ARG A 523 -9.38 13.09 8.19
CA ARG A 523 -10.33 13.30 9.29
C ARG A 523 -11.64 13.96 8.88
N LYS A 524 -12.69 13.76 9.69
CA LYS A 524 -13.96 14.53 9.67
C LYS A 524 -14.55 14.67 8.26
N GLY A 525 -14.83 13.55 7.60
CA GLY A 525 -15.45 13.53 6.28
C GLY A 525 -14.53 13.87 5.09
N ALA A 526 -13.23 14.11 5.31
CA ALA A 526 -12.28 14.29 4.22
C ALA A 526 -12.23 13.05 3.31
N ASN A 527 -12.07 13.27 1.99
CA ASN A 527 -12.16 12.22 0.96
C ASN A 527 -11.12 12.42 -0.16
N PRO A 528 -9.82 12.23 0.11
CA PRO A 528 -8.77 12.32 -0.91
C PRO A 528 -8.62 11.03 -1.73
N LEU A 529 -8.09 11.17 -2.94
CA LEU A 529 -7.53 10.08 -3.76
C LEU A 529 -6.03 9.97 -3.47
N ILE A 530 -5.59 8.85 -2.92
CA ILE A 530 -4.18 8.56 -2.58
C ILE A 530 -3.71 7.41 -3.49
N LEU A 531 -2.92 7.73 -4.53
CA LEU A 531 -2.57 6.80 -5.60
C LEU A 531 -1.06 6.68 -5.81
N CYS A 532 -0.52 5.46 -5.91
CA CYS A 532 0.87 5.25 -6.36
C CYS A 532 1.95 5.97 -5.53
N ASN A 533 1.70 6.24 -4.24
CA ASN A 533 2.67 6.87 -3.35
C ASN A 533 3.56 5.83 -2.66
N ARG A 534 4.74 6.27 -2.23
CA ARG A 534 5.61 5.54 -1.30
C ARG A 534 5.50 6.19 0.08
N ILE A 535 5.04 5.44 1.08
CA ILE A 535 4.81 5.95 2.44
C ILE A 535 5.56 5.06 3.43
N HIS A 536 6.67 5.56 3.99
CA HIS A 536 7.57 4.67 4.72
C HIS A 536 8.40 5.28 5.84
N GLY A 537 8.92 4.45 6.74
CA GLY A 537 9.88 4.87 7.77
C GLY A 537 9.32 5.89 8.77
N GLY A 538 8.00 6.06 8.86
CA GLY A 538 7.35 6.95 9.82
C GLY A 538 7.40 6.38 11.24
N LEU A 539 7.37 7.26 12.24
CA LEU A 539 7.36 6.87 13.66
C LEU A 539 5.99 6.40 14.15
N ARG A 540 4.92 6.65 13.38
CA ARG A 540 3.56 6.14 13.64
C ARG A 540 3.02 5.42 12.41
N SER A 541 1.71 5.49 12.19
CA SER A 541 1.04 4.79 11.10
C SER A 541 1.30 5.45 9.74
N GLY A 542 1.34 4.67 8.65
CA GLY A 542 1.57 5.24 7.31
C GLY A 542 0.42 6.18 6.87
N ILE A 543 -0.80 5.66 6.88
CA ILE A 543 -2.03 6.42 6.63
C ILE A 543 -2.99 6.21 7.80
N VAL A 544 -3.59 7.29 8.31
CA VAL A 544 -4.66 7.23 9.32
C VAL A 544 -5.95 7.79 8.75
N VAL A 545 -7.07 7.09 8.96
CA VAL A 545 -8.41 7.50 8.56
C VAL A 545 -9.33 7.48 9.78
N LEU A 546 -9.81 8.64 10.22
CA LEU A 546 -10.61 8.72 11.45
C LEU A 546 -11.75 9.75 11.44
N GLY A 547 -12.73 9.56 12.32
CA GLY A 547 -13.84 10.50 12.53
C GLY A 547 -14.70 10.68 11.29
N ASN A 548 -15.29 9.60 10.77
CA ASN A 548 -16.01 9.58 9.49
C ASN A 548 -15.15 10.00 8.27
N GLY A 549 -13.82 9.98 8.40
CA GLY A 549 -12.91 10.14 7.27
C GLY A 549 -13.20 9.09 6.20
N LYS A 550 -13.21 9.52 4.94
CA LYS A 550 -13.32 8.66 3.76
C LYS A 550 -11.96 8.63 3.07
N GLY A 551 -11.93 8.26 1.80
CA GLY A 551 -10.74 8.30 0.99
C GLY A 551 -10.60 7.04 0.14
N ILE A 552 -9.87 7.19 -0.94
CA ILE A 552 -9.61 6.13 -1.90
C ILE A 552 -8.10 5.93 -1.93
N ILE A 553 -7.64 4.81 -1.38
CA ILE A 553 -6.23 4.48 -1.19
C ILE A 553 -5.91 3.32 -2.12
N ARG A 554 -5.24 3.58 -3.25
CA ARG A 554 -4.94 2.53 -4.24
C ARG A 554 -3.51 2.50 -4.74
N SER A 555 -3.02 1.31 -5.02
CA SER A 555 -1.73 1.10 -5.70
C SER A 555 -0.55 1.77 -4.99
N ASN A 556 -0.61 1.97 -3.67
CA ASN A 556 0.47 2.57 -2.88
C ASN A 556 1.42 1.50 -2.33
N GLN A 557 2.67 1.90 -2.08
CA GLN A 557 3.66 1.14 -1.34
C GLN A 557 3.76 1.73 0.08
N ILE A 558 3.38 0.96 1.09
CA ILE A 558 3.37 1.40 2.49
C ILE A 558 4.23 0.45 3.31
N TYR A 559 5.37 0.90 3.83
CA TYR A 559 6.32 -0.03 4.44
C TYR A 559 7.21 0.58 5.53
N GLY A 560 7.77 -0.24 6.41
CA GLY A 560 8.75 0.22 7.40
C GLY A 560 8.24 1.25 8.41
N ASN A 561 6.91 1.40 8.55
CA ASN A 561 6.31 2.29 9.55
C ASN A 561 6.26 1.58 10.91
N LYS A 562 6.39 2.34 12.01
CA LYS A 562 6.46 1.75 13.36
C LYS A 562 5.11 1.26 13.89
N GLU A 563 4.01 1.90 13.50
CA GLU A 563 2.65 1.42 13.80
C GLU A 563 2.04 0.76 12.55
N ALA A 564 0.71 0.83 12.39
CA ALA A 564 0.03 0.18 11.29
C ALA A 564 0.36 0.84 9.94
N GLY A 565 0.41 0.05 8.86
CA GLY A 565 0.52 0.62 7.52
C GLY A 565 -0.65 1.55 7.22
N ILE A 566 -1.87 1.04 7.42
CA ILE A 566 -3.12 1.82 7.36
C ILE A 566 -3.90 1.61 8.64
N TYR A 567 -4.28 2.70 9.30
CA TYR A 567 -5.07 2.67 10.54
C TYR A 567 -6.44 3.33 10.35
N ILE A 568 -7.52 2.58 10.54
CA ILE A 568 -8.91 3.05 10.41
C ILE A 568 -9.57 3.05 11.80
N LEU A 569 -10.09 4.22 12.18
CA LEU A 569 -10.57 4.50 13.54
C LEU A 569 -11.85 5.33 13.54
N TYR A 570 -12.61 5.32 14.63
CA TYR A 570 -13.72 6.26 14.92
C TYR A 570 -14.67 6.47 13.71
N ASN A 571 -15.28 5.39 13.24
CA ASN A 571 -16.18 5.38 12.07
C ASN A 571 -15.54 5.79 10.73
N GLY A 572 -14.21 5.82 10.61
CA GLY A 572 -13.55 5.95 9.31
C GLY A 572 -14.00 4.85 8.34
N ASN A 573 -14.17 5.17 7.06
CA ASN A 573 -14.70 4.25 6.05
C ASN A 573 -14.01 4.47 4.68
N PRO A 574 -12.73 4.12 4.52
CA PRO A 574 -12.02 4.26 3.26
C PRO A 574 -12.25 3.07 2.31
N LEU A 575 -11.96 3.30 1.03
CA LEU A 575 -11.78 2.26 0.02
C LEU A 575 -10.27 2.01 -0.16
N VAL A 576 -9.80 0.81 0.18
CA VAL A 576 -8.38 0.43 0.17
C VAL A 576 -8.18 -0.71 -0.82
N SER A 577 -7.49 -0.48 -1.95
CA SER A 577 -7.35 -1.53 -2.96
C SER A 577 -6.02 -1.58 -3.70
N GLY A 578 -5.48 -2.77 -3.94
CA GLY A 578 -4.26 -2.94 -4.76
C GLY A 578 -3.00 -2.37 -4.12
N ASN A 579 -2.99 -2.12 -2.81
CA ASN A 579 -1.80 -1.59 -2.12
C ASN A 579 -0.85 -2.72 -1.72
N HIS A 580 0.44 -2.41 -1.66
CA HIS A 580 1.48 -3.27 -1.13
C HIS A 580 1.89 -2.74 0.25
N ILE A 581 1.59 -3.50 1.30
CA ILE A 581 1.81 -3.12 2.70
C ILE A 581 2.75 -4.12 3.35
N PHE A 582 3.97 -3.71 3.66
CA PHE A 582 4.99 -4.67 4.08
C PHE A 582 6.04 -4.15 5.06
N GLN A 583 6.69 -5.07 5.78
CA GLN A 583 7.83 -4.75 6.65
C GLN A 583 7.55 -3.65 7.70
N GLY A 584 6.29 -3.48 8.12
CA GLY A 584 5.91 -2.63 9.24
C GLY A 584 6.18 -3.30 10.59
N LEU A 585 6.35 -2.50 11.66
CA LEU A 585 6.60 -3.02 13.01
C LEU A 585 5.32 -3.37 13.79
N ALA A 586 4.14 -3.08 13.23
CA ALA A 586 2.84 -3.51 13.76
C ALA A 586 2.06 -4.31 12.71
N ALA A 587 0.72 -4.24 12.72
CA ALA A 587 -0.13 -4.85 11.69
C ALA A 587 -0.04 -4.08 10.37
N GLY A 588 -0.22 -4.77 9.23
CA GLY A 588 -0.33 -4.08 7.95
C GLY A 588 -1.53 -3.12 7.90
N ILE A 589 -2.71 -3.62 8.29
CA ILE A 589 -3.93 -2.81 8.41
C ILE A 589 -4.55 -3.01 9.78
N ALA A 590 -4.92 -1.93 10.45
CA ALA A 590 -5.66 -1.97 11.72
C ALA A 590 -7.02 -1.27 11.57
N VAL A 591 -8.07 -1.88 12.10
CA VAL A 591 -9.47 -1.37 12.05
C VAL A 591 -10.08 -1.43 13.45
N ASN A 592 -10.13 -0.29 14.12
CA ASN A 592 -10.59 -0.19 15.51
C ASN A 592 -11.69 0.87 15.69
N GLU A 593 -12.32 0.90 16.87
CA GLU A 593 -13.25 1.96 17.30
C GLU A 593 -14.38 2.20 16.29
N ASN A 594 -15.11 1.14 15.95
CA ASN A 594 -16.16 1.14 14.92
C ASN A 594 -15.71 1.58 13.52
N GLY A 595 -14.41 1.54 13.24
CA GLY A 595 -13.87 1.71 11.90
C GLY A 595 -14.47 0.69 10.92
N ARG A 596 -14.69 1.12 9.68
CA ARG A 596 -15.21 0.31 8.58
C ARG A 596 -14.27 0.45 7.38
N GLY A 597 -14.65 -0.12 6.25
CA GLY A 597 -13.92 0.08 5.00
C GLY A 597 -14.02 -1.13 4.09
N GLN A 598 -13.80 -0.89 2.80
CA GLN A 598 -13.64 -1.97 1.83
C GLN A 598 -12.15 -2.12 1.54
N ILE A 599 -11.58 -3.26 1.94
CA ILE A 599 -10.17 -3.56 1.81
C ILE A 599 -10.06 -4.74 0.85
N THR A 600 -9.69 -4.46 -0.40
CA THR A 600 -9.76 -5.44 -1.48
C THR A 600 -8.48 -5.57 -2.29
N GLU A 601 -8.07 -6.79 -2.64
CA GLU A 601 -6.93 -7.01 -3.57
C GLU A 601 -5.60 -6.39 -3.10
N ASN A 602 -5.39 -6.25 -1.78
CA ASN A 602 -4.13 -5.75 -1.23
C ASN A 602 -3.15 -6.91 -0.98
N VAL A 603 -1.85 -6.62 -1.09
CA VAL A 603 -0.77 -7.52 -0.70
C VAL A 603 -0.21 -7.06 0.64
N ILE A 604 -0.41 -7.85 1.68
CA ILE A 604 0.01 -7.54 3.05
C ILE A 604 1.01 -8.60 3.50
N ARG A 605 2.29 -8.24 3.67
CA ARG A 605 3.34 -9.23 3.97
C ARG A 605 4.44 -8.77 4.90
N GLU A 606 5.10 -9.71 5.57
CA GLU A 606 6.33 -9.43 6.37
C GLU A 606 6.16 -8.36 7.46
N ASN A 607 4.93 -8.12 7.93
CA ASN A 607 4.66 -7.21 9.02
C ASN A 607 4.85 -7.93 10.37
N GLN A 608 5.37 -7.23 11.38
CA GLN A 608 5.77 -7.83 12.66
C GLN A 608 4.60 -8.37 13.47
N TRP A 609 3.49 -7.62 13.56
CA TRP A 609 2.29 -8.06 14.31
C TRP A 609 1.22 -8.68 13.41
N GLY A 610 1.60 -9.13 12.21
CA GLY A 610 0.69 -9.82 11.32
C GLY A 610 0.08 -8.97 10.21
N GLY A 611 -0.95 -9.49 9.55
CA GLY A 611 -1.56 -8.87 8.39
C GLY A 611 -2.57 -7.79 8.75
N THR A 612 -3.71 -8.21 9.31
CA THR A 612 -4.82 -7.32 9.62
C THR A 612 -5.31 -7.51 11.05
N ASP A 613 -5.54 -6.42 11.78
CA ASP A 613 -6.06 -6.42 13.16
C ASP A 613 -7.40 -5.67 13.23
N ILE A 614 -8.46 -6.32 13.73
CA ILE A 614 -9.82 -5.79 13.78
C ILE A 614 -10.30 -5.83 15.23
N ARG A 615 -10.51 -4.68 15.89
CA ARG A 615 -10.91 -4.64 17.31
C ARG A 615 -11.98 -3.61 17.62
N ARG A 616 -12.53 -3.66 18.83
CA ARG A 616 -13.38 -2.62 19.44
C ARG A 616 -14.51 -2.15 18.50
N GLY A 617 -15.29 -3.10 17.98
CA GLY A 617 -16.41 -2.81 17.09
C GLY A 617 -16.05 -2.59 15.62
N GLY A 618 -14.76 -2.70 15.24
CA GLY A 618 -14.35 -2.62 13.84
C GLY A 618 -15.11 -3.61 12.94
N ASP A 619 -15.58 -3.15 11.79
CA ASP A 619 -16.44 -3.89 10.87
C ASP A 619 -16.02 -3.69 9.40
N PRO A 620 -14.82 -4.16 9.00
CA PRO A 620 -14.35 -4.04 7.64
C PRO A 620 -14.88 -5.15 6.72
N VAL A 621 -14.75 -4.92 5.41
CA VAL A 621 -14.87 -5.97 4.39
C VAL A 621 -13.48 -6.25 3.83
N LEU A 622 -12.88 -7.37 4.22
CA LEU A 622 -11.63 -7.88 3.66
C LEU A 622 -11.96 -8.85 2.52
N ARG A 623 -11.68 -8.47 1.27
CA ARG A 623 -11.96 -9.33 0.10
C ARG A 623 -10.78 -9.53 -0.84
N SER A 624 -10.49 -10.77 -1.23
CA SER A 624 -9.47 -11.08 -2.24
C SER A 624 -8.06 -10.53 -1.92
N ASN A 625 -7.73 -10.30 -0.65
CA ASN A 625 -6.40 -9.86 -0.24
C ASN A 625 -5.45 -11.06 -0.15
N LEU A 626 -4.16 -10.81 -0.40
CA LEU A 626 -3.08 -11.73 -0.12
C LEU A 626 -2.42 -11.30 1.19
N ILE A 627 -2.54 -12.13 2.21
CA ILE A 627 -1.99 -11.89 3.55
C ILE A 627 -0.99 -12.99 3.86
N CYS A 628 0.30 -12.69 3.79
CA CYS A 628 1.30 -13.75 3.84
C CYS A 628 2.60 -13.40 4.57
N CYS A 629 3.30 -14.43 5.03
CA CYS A 629 4.65 -14.31 5.59
C CYS A 629 4.76 -13.27 6.72
N GLY A 630 3.69 -13.03 7.48
CA GLY A 630 3.73 -12.20 8.69
C GLY A 630 4.49 -12.90 9.82
N TYR A 631 5.11 -12.13 10.71
CA TYR A 631 5.82 -12.66 11.88
C TYR A 631 4.90 -13.02 13.04
N SER A 632 3.60 -12.76 12.90
CA SER A 632 2.53 -13.11 13.84
C SER A 632 1.35 -13.74 13.08
N ASP A 633 0.12 -13.62 13.59
CA ASP A 633 -1.11 -14.11 12.97
C ASP A 633 -1.44 -13.37 11.65
N GLY A 634 -2.08 -14.04 10.70
CA GLY A 634 -2.50 -13.43 9.44
C GLY A 634 -3.58 -12.37 9.65
N VAL A 635 -4.73 -12.77 10.20
CA VAL A 635 -5.84 -11.88 10.54
C VAL A 635 -6.23 -12.08 12.01
N VAL A 636 -6.28 -11.00 12.77
CA VAL A 636 -6.74 -10.99 14.16
C VAL A 636 -8.09 -10.29 14.22
N VAL A 637 -9.10 -10.99 14.72
CA VAL A 637 -10.42 -10.44 15.08
C VAL A 637 -10.51 -10.40 16.59
N GLY A 638 -10.18 -9.25 17.15
CA GLY A 638 -10.15 -9.02 18.58
C GLY A 638 -11.50 -8.73 19.22
N GLU A 639 -11.47 -8.27 20.48
CA GLU A 639 -12.67 -8.02 21.28
C GLU A 639 -13.69 -7.16 20.52
N ARG A 640 -14.95 -7.62 20.44
CA ARG A 640 -16.04 -6.97 19.71
C ARG A 640 -15.77 -6.74 18.22
N GLY A 641 -14.75 -7.36 17.66
CA GLY A 641 -14.43 -7.29 16.23
C GLY A 641 -15.52 -7.96 15.39
N LYS A 642 -15.81 -7.37 14.24
CA LYS A 642 -16.80 -7.84 13.26
C LYS A 642 -16.16 -7.86 11.87
N GLY A 643 -16.97 -7.86 10.83
CA GLY A 643 -16.52 -7.79 9.45
C GLY A 643 -16.71 -9.08 8.66
N LEU A 644 -16.63 -8.93 7.34
CA LEU A 644 -16.56 -10.06 6.40
C LEU A 644 -15.13 -10.22 5.93
N ILE A 645 -14.62 -11.43 6.09
CA ILE A 645 -13.33 -11.88 5.59
C ILE A 645 -13.66 -12.89 4.49
N GLU A 646 -13.63 -12.46 3.23
CA GLU A 646 -14.10 -13.25 2.09
C GLU A 646 -13.05 -13.44 0.99
N GLY A 647 -12.83 -14.68 0.53
CA GLY A 647 -12.03 -14.90 -0.68
C GLY A 647 -10.55 -14.51 -0.55
N ASN A 648 -10.04 -14.32 0.67
CA ASN A 648 -8.64 -13.95 0.90
C ASN A 648 -7.74 -15.18 0.85
N THR A 649 -6.47 -14.97 0.49
CA THR A 649 -5.40 -15.96 0.59
C THR A 649 -4.54 -15.62 1.80
N ILE A 650 -4.60 -16.43 2.85
CA ILE A 650 -3.91 -16.24 4.12
C ILE A 650 -2.88 -17.36 4.28
N TYR A 651 -1.62 -17.05 4.07
CA TYR A 651 -0.61 -18.08 3.81
C TYR A 651 0.74 -17.83 4.51
N GLY A 652 1.33 -18.88 5.09
CA GLY A 652 2.75 -18.82 5.49
C GLY A 652 3.05 -17.90 6.67
N ASN A 653 2.05 -17.57 7.49
CA ASN A 653 2.26 -16.71 8.66
C ASN A 653 2.90 -17.52 9.81
N LYS A 654 3.71 -16.84 10.64
CA LYS A 654 4.38 -17.48 11.79
C LYS A 654 3.42 -17.78 12.94
N GLY A 655 2.28 -17.08 13.01
CA GLY A 655 1.20 -17.39 13.94
C GLY A 655 0.12 -18.29 13.32
N CYS A 656 -1.13 -18.01 13.69
CA CYS A 656 -2.33 -18.58 13.10
C CYS A 656 -2.67 -17.90 11.77
N GLY A 657 -3.43 -18.57 10.91
CA GLY A 657 -4.03 -17.91 9.75
C GLY A 657 -5.03 -16.83 10.19
N VAL A 658 -6.04 -17.24 10.96
CA VAL A 658 -7.02 -16.34 11.56
C VAL A 658 -7.14 -16.59 13.07
N TRP A 659 -7.05 -15.54 13.87
CA TRP A 659 -7.24 -15.58 15.33
C TRP A 659 -8.51 -14.80 15.70
N ILE A 660 -9.41 -15.42 16.46
CA ILE A 660 -10.69 -14.85 16.87
C ILE A 660 -10.75 -14.76 18.40
N MET A 661 -11.12 -13.60 18.96
CA MET A 661 -11.21 -13.35 20.40
C MET A 661 -12.66 -13.16 20.89
N SER A 662 -12.84 -13.06 22.22
CA SER A 662 -14.14 -12.92 22.89
C SER A 662 -15.06 -11.84 22.32
N SER A 663 -16.36 -12.14 22.26
CA SER A 663 -17.44 -11.25 21.85
C SER A 663 -17.29 -10.71 20.42
N SER A 664 -16.51 -11.39 19.59
CA SER A 664 -16.37 -11.07 18.17
C SER A 664 -17.41 -11.83 17.34
N LEU A 665 -17.84 -11.21 16.24
CA LEU A 665 -18.83 -11.77 15.32
C LEU A 665 -18.36 -11.68 13.86
N PRO A 666 -17.20 -12.28 13.51
CA PRO A 666 -16.73 -12.27 12.13
C PRO A 666 -17.53 -13.24 11.26
N HIS A 667 -17.59 -12.91 9.97
CA HIS A 667 -17.99 -13.82 8.90
C HIS A 667 -16.77 -14.17 8.07
N ILE A 668 -16.33 -15.43 8.13
CA ILE A 668 -15.14 -15.91 7.43
C ILE A 668 -15.63 -16.86 6.33
N ALA A 669 -15.60 -16.41 5.08
CA ALA A 669 -16.18 -17.12 3.95
C ALA A 669 -15.20 -17.31 2.79
N ASN A 670 -15.16 -18.50 2.17
CA ASN A 670 -14.46 -18.71 0.89
C ASN A 670 -12.95 -18.39 0.90
N ASN A 671 -12.28 -18.40 2.05
CA ASN A 671 -10.84 -18.08 2.14
C ASN A 671 -9.97 -19.32 1.91
N GLN A 672 -8.75 -19.10 1.41
CA GLN A 672 -7.68 -20.10 1.37
C GLN A 672 -6.72 -19.82 2.53
N ILE A 673 -6.68 -20.71 3.52
CA ILE A 673 -5.92 -20.54 4.76
C ILE A 673 -4.94 -21.70 4.89
N GLY A 674 -3.70 -21.45 4.48
CA GLY A 674 -2.73 -22.51 4.22
C GLY A 674 -1.37 -22.28 4.86
N HIS A 675 -0.67 -23.35 5.23
CA HIS A 675 0.77 -23.28 5.56
C HIS A 675 1.15 -22.30 6.68
N ASN A 676 0.22 -21.98 7.59
CA ASN A 676 0.54 -21.17 8.76
C ASN A 676 1.23 -22.06 9.81
N SER A 677 2.10 -21.48 10.63
CA SER A 677 2.97 -22.27 11.51
C SER A 677 2.24 -22.88 12.70
N ILE A 678 1.08 -22.32 13.08
CA ILE A 678 0.26 -22.82 14.20
C ILE A 678 -1.09 -23.31 13.65
N TYR A 679 -2.20 -22.64 13.96
CA TYR A 679 -3.54 -23.06 13.56
C TYR A 679 -3.94 -22.42 12.23
N GLY A 680 -4.81 -23.09 11.48
CA GLY A 680 -5.49 -22.43 10.36
C GLY A 680 -6.40 -21.31 10.87
N ILE A 681 -7.39 -21.69 11.68
CA ILE A 681 -8.26 -20.76 12.42
C ILE A 681 -8.25 -21.12 13.90
N ALA A 682 -8.02 -20.15 14.77
CA ALA A 682 -8.09 -20.32 16.21
C ALA A 682 -9.16 -19.40 16.81
N VAL A 683 -10.00 -19.95 17.69
CA VAL A 683 -11.07 -19.24 18.38
C VAL A 683 -10.82 -19.31 19.88
N PHE A 684 -10.57 -18.16 20.49
CA PHE A 684 -10.30 -18.00 21.91
C PHE A 684 -11.30 -17.00 22.51
N CYS A 685 -12.48 -17.47 22.88
CA CYS A 685 -13.48 -16.65 23.57
C CYS A 685 -13.56 -17.07 25.04
N ARG A 686 -12.94 -16.29 25.92
CA ARG A 686 -13.18 -16.35 27.37
C ARG A 686 -13.97 -15.12 27.79
N LYS A 687 -15.14 -15.34 28.38
CA LYS A 687 -15.85 -14.31 29.12
C LYS A 687 -15.19 -14.21 30.50
N ASP A 688 -14.16 -13.37 30.63
CA ASP A 688 -13.60 -13.05 31.94
C ASP A 688 -14.52 -12.02 32.61
N ASP A 689 -15.04 -12.32 33.80
CA ASP A 689 -15.87 -11.44 34.64
C ASP A 689 -15.06 -10.31 35.30
N ALA A 690 -13.90 -9.95 34.78
CA ALA A 690 -13.07 -8.89 35.35
C ALA A 690 -12.32 -8.10 34.26
N ASN A 691 -12.53 -6.79 34.30
CA ASN A 691 -11.57 -5.80 33.84
C ASN A 691 -10.19 -6.13 34.42
N ASP A 692 -9.30 -6.74 33.63
CA ASP A 692 -7.85 -6.66 33.86
C ASP A 692 -7.09 -7.17 32.63
N TYR A 693 -6.92 -6.30 31.64
CA TYR A 693 -5.75 -6.39 30.76
C TYR A 693 -5.11 -5.01 30.62
N LEU A 694 -3.86 -4.96 31.07
CA LEU A 694 -2.94 -3.84 31.03
C LEU A 694 -2.91 -3.22 29.63
N ALA A 695 -3.10 -1.90 29.60
CA ALA A 695 -2.79 -1.07 28.45
C ALA A 695 -1.35 -1.34 28.01
N ASN A 696 -1.17 -2.02 26.89
CA ASN A 696 0.14 -2.07 26.26
C ASN A 696 0.49 -0.66 25.78
N GLN A 697 1.50 -0.12 26.46
CA GLN A 697 2.13 1.16 26.25
C GLN A 697 2.56 1.31 24.78
N GLY A 698 1.93 2.26 24.11
CA GLY A 698 2.31 2.78 22.81
C GLY A 698 1.93 4.26 22.73
N GLY A 699 2.69 5.10 23.42
CA GLY A 699 2.79 6.54 23.14
C GLY A 699 1.56 7.40 23.43
N ASN A 700 1.42 7.78 24.69
CA ASN A 700 0.76 9.03 25.07
C ASN A 700 1.53 10.21 24.45
N GLU A 701 0.97 10.86 23.43
CA GLU A 701 1.38 12.22 23.05
C GLU A 701 0.13 13.04 22.66
N ASN A 702 -0.25 13.93 23.57
CA ASN A 702 -0.88 15.24 23.38
C ASN A 702 -1.78 15.43 22.15
N PHE A 703 -3.01 14.91 22.21
CA PHE A 703 -4.13 15.48 21.45
C PHE A 703 -4.68 16.72 22.17
N ASN A 704 -3.88 17.78 22.23
CA ASN A 704 -4.39 19.12 22.50
C ASN A 704 -4.81 19.73 21.16
N ASP A 705 -6.10 19.64 20.82
CA ASP A 705 -6.89 20.86 20.60
C ASP A 705 -8.38 20.57 20.49
N GLU A 706 -9.10 21.29 21.36
CA GLU A 706 -10.52 21.65 21.37
C GLU A 706 -11.57 20.54 21.59
N GLY A 707 -12.06 20.55 22.83
CA GLY A 707 -13.30 19.89 23.24
C GLY A 707 -14.50 20.46 22.49
N GLU A 708 -15.00 19.69 21.54
CA GLU A 708 -16.41 19.66 21.18
C GLU A 708 -16.90 18.23 21.37
N ALA A 709 -17.10 17.87 22.64
CA ALA A 709 -17.97 16.78 23.02
C ALA A 709 -19.40 17.34 23.10
N ALA A 710 -20.16 17.22 22.02
CA ALA A 710 -21.62 17.28 22.06
C ALA A 710 -22.24 16.70 20.79
N ASN A 711 -22.98 15.61 20.96
CA ASN A 711 -24.17 15.20 20.21
C ASN A 711 -24.19 15.44 18.70
N TRP A 712 -23.78 14.42 17.94
CA TRP A 712 -24.26 14.21 16.57
C TRP A 712 -24.83 12.80 16.49
N GLU A 713 -25.93 12.59 17.21
CA GLU A 713 -26.93 11.60 16.81
C GLU A 713 -27.90 12.27 15.84
N ASN A 714 -28.11 11.59 14.72
CA ASN A 714 -29.18 11.72 13.74
C ASN A 714 -29.01 12.68 12.55
N ASP A 715 -29.43 12.11 11.42
CA ASP A 715 -29.85 12.72 10.16
C ASP A 715 -28.78 13.20 9.20
N LEU A 716 -28.23 12.26 8.43
CA LEU A 716 -28.04 12.37 6.98
C LEU A 716 -27.88 10.95 6.40
N GLU A 717 -29.00 10.23 6.24
CA GLU A 717 -29.07 9.10 5.33
C GLU A 717 -28.90 9.62 3.90
N SER A 718 -27.65 9.60 3.40
CA SER A 718 -27.39 9.82 1.98
C SER A 718 -27.77 8.56 1.20
N GLU A 719 -28.76 8.67 0.33
CA GLU A 719 -29.34 7.61 -0.51
C GLU A 719 -28.41 6.98 -1.59
N ASP A 720 -27.09 6.92 -1.39
CA ASP A 720 -26.17 6.39 -2.41
C ASP A 720 -25.27 5.24 -1.94
N GLU A 721 -25.55 4.64 -0.79
CA GLU A 721 -24.88 3.41 -0.38
C GLU A 721 -25.70 2.19 -0.82
N ARG A 722 -25.38 1.62 -1.99
CA ARG A 722 -25.61 0.19 -2.26
C ARG A 722 -24.72 -0.64 -1.33
N VAL A 723 -24.95 -0.54 -0.03
CA VAL A 723 -24.48 -1.52 0.95
C VAL A 723 -25.22 -2.81 0.62
N VAL A 724 -24.47 -3.88 0.38
CA VAL A 724 -25.03 -5.23 0.43
C VAL A 724 -25.61 -5.37 1.83
N ILE A 725 -26.93 -5.23 1.98
CA ILE A 725 -27.64 -5.39 3.24
C ILE A 725 -27.41 -6.84 3.67
N ARG A 726 -26.37 -7.04 4.47
CA ARG A 726 -26.06 -8.35 5.04
C ARG A 726 -27.10 -8.64 6.11
N ARG A 727 -27.53 -9.89 6.19
CA ARG A 727 -28.32 -10.35 7.32
C ARG A 727 -27.49 -10.11 8.58
N PRO A 728 -28.08 -9.56 9.66
CA PRO A 728 -27.37 -9.35 10.91
C PRO A 728 -26.84 -10.70 11.41
N ILE A 729 -25.52 -10.80 11.51
CA ILE A 729 -24.84 -12.01 11.98
C ILE A 729 -24.88 -11.98 13.50
N SER A 730 -25.67 -12.88 14.09
CA SER A 730 -25.81 -13.01 15.55
C SER A 730 -24.79 -13.97 16.16
N VAL A 731 -24.10 -14.77 15.33
CA VAL A 731 -23.17 -15.82 15.74
C VAL A 731 -22.00 -15.83 14.76
N ALA A 732 -20.76 -15.94 15.24
CA ALA A 732 -19.59 -16.07 14.39
C ALA A 732 -19.75 -17.24 13.41
N LEU A 733 -19.42 -17.01 12.13
CA LEU A 733 -19.67 -17.96 11.05
C LEU A 733 -18.39 -18.19 10.25
N VAL A 734 -17.95 -19.45 10.20
CA VAL A 734 -16.83 -19.94 9.40
C VAL A 734 -17.39 -20.87 8.34
N GLU A 735 -17.45 -20.41 7.09
CA GLU A 735 -18.06 -21.19 6.01
C GLU A 735 -17.25 -21.27 4.72
N SER A 736 -17.33 -22.40 4.03
CA SER A 736 -16.76 -22.57 2.69
C SER A 736 -15.26 -22.24 2.58
N ASN A 737 -14.50 -22.32 3.67
CA ASN A 737 -13.06 -22.06 3.66
C ASN A 737 -12.28 -23.32 3.31
N ASN A 738 -11.13 -23.15 2.65
CA ASN A 738 -10.13 -24.19 2.45
C ASN A 738 -8.99 -23.98 3.46
N ILE A 739 -8.90 -24.84 4.46
CA ILE A 739 -7.96 -24.74 5.59
C ILE A 739 -6.98 -25.91 5.54
N ASN A 740 -5.70 -25.65 5.26
CA ASN A 740 -4.80 -26.74 4.94
C ASN A 740 -3.33 -26.56 5.29
N HIS A 741 -2.62 -27.69 5.42
CA HIS A 741 -1.16 -27.72 5.62
C HIS A 741 -0.66 -26.83 6.75
N ASN A 742 -1.48 -26.55 7.77
CA ASN A 742 -1.07 -25.75 8.91
C ASN A 742 -0.27 -26.61 9.91
N GLY A 743 0.63 -25.97 10.66
CA GLY A 743 1.59 -26.65 11.56
C GLY A 743 0.97 -27.28 12.81
N ALA A 744 -0.27 -26.94 13.13
CA ALA A 744 -1.06 -27.54 14.20
C ALA A 744 -2.46 -27.91 13.67
N ALA A 745 -3.53 -27.66 14.45
CA ALA A 745 -4.88 -28.01 14.05
C ALA A 745 -5.41 -27.10 12.93
N GLY A 746 -6.24 -27.65 12.05
CA GLY A 746 -6.92 -26.84 11.03
C GLY A 746 -7.79 -25.78 11.70
N LEU A 747 -8.63 -26.20 12.64
CA LEU A 747 -9.49 -25.31 13.41
C LEU A 747 -9.44 -25.64 14.90
N TYR A 748 -9.03 -24.69 15.73
CA TYR A 748 -8.89 -24.83 17.18
C TYR A 748 -9.92 -23.95 17.90
N ILE A 749 -10.73 -24.53 18.79
CA ILE A 749 -11.85 -23.86 19.44
C ILE A 749 -11.73 -23.96 20.95
N LYS A 750 -11.69 -22.79 21.58
CA LYS A 750 -11.76 -22.59 23.03
C LYS A 750 -12.65 -21.37 23.28
N SER A 751 -13.97 -21.58 23.24
CA SER A 751 -14.97 -20.52 23.21
C SER A 751 -16.10 -20.74 24.22
N SER A 752 -16.52 -19.71 24.94
CA SER A 752 -17.78 -19.72 25.70
C SER A 752 -18.99 -19.24 24.90
N GLU A 753 -18.82 -19.00 23.60
CA GLU A 753 -19.82 -18.40 22.71
C GLU A 753 -20.19 -19.38 21.58
N ALA A 754 -21.40 -19.24 21.03
CA ALA A 754 -21.85 -20.08 19.93
C ALA A 754 -20.99 -19.83 18.66
N LEU A 755 -20.74 -20.89 17.90
CA LEU A 755 -19.93 -20.84 16.68
C LEU A 755 -20.51 -21.81 15.64
N ASN A 756 -20.62 -21.34 14.39
CA ASN A 756 -21.06 -22.16 13.26
C ASN A 756 -19.89 -22.39 12.30
N ILE A 757 -19.55 -23.65 12.05
CA ILE A 757 -18.49 -24.10 11.14
C ILE A 757 -19.15 -24.95 10.06
N ILE A 758 -19.38 -24.37 8.89
CA ILE A 758 -20.25 -24.94 7.86
C ILE A 758 -19.53 -25.09 6.52
N GLY A 759 -19.47 -26.30 5.96
CA GLY A 759 -19.04 -26.48 4.57
C GLY A 759 -17.57 -26.12 4.32
N ASN A 760 -16.68 -26.27 5.31
CA ASN A 760 -15.25 -26.03 5.13
C ASN A 760 -14.53 -27.29 4.66
N ALA A 761 -13.46 -27.12 3.90
CA ALA A 761 -12.53 -28.17 3.49
C ALA A 761 -11.27 -28.06 4.36
N ILE A 762 -11.10 -28.98 5.31
CA ILE A 762 -10.02 -28.99 6.30
C ILE A 762 -9.14 -30.20 6.03
N HIS A 763 -7.95 -29.98 5.48
CA HIS A 763 -7.13 -31.10 5.01
C HIS A 763 -5.63 -30.95 5.27
N ALA A 764 -4.96 -32.10 5.41
CA ALA A 764 -3.50 -32.17 5.48
C ALA A 764 -2.86 -31.28 6.57
N ASN A 765 -3.56 -31.01 7.68
CA ASN A 765 -2.97 -30.30 8.81
C ASN A 765 -2.15 -31.25 9.68
N HIS A 766 -1.15 -30.70 10.36
CA HIS A 766 -0.17 -31.50 11.10
C HIS A 766 -0.68 -31.99 12.48
N ASP A 767 -1.80 -31.46 12.97
CA ASP A 767 -2.52 -31.98 14.14
C ASP A 767 -3.91 -32.50 13.72
N CYS A 768 -4.95 -32.26 14.50
CA CYS A 768 -6.31 -32.64 14.21
C CYS A 768 -6.96 -31.68 13.20
N GLY A 769 -7.96 -32.15 12.47
CA GLY A 769 -8.74 -31.28 11.59
C GLY A 769 -9.48 -30.21 12.39
N VAL A 770 -10.32 -30.63 13.34
CA VAL A 770 -11.05 -29.74 14.25
C VAL A 770 -10.84 -30.17 15.70
N SER A 771 -10.41 -29.25 16.55
CA SER A 771 -10.19 -29.47 17.98
C SER A 771 -11.08 -28.55 18.81
N VAL A 772 -11.99 -29.12 19.61
CA VAL A 772 -12.89 -28.40 20.51
C VAL A 772 -12.47 -28.65 21.96
N PHE A 773 -11.78 -27.68 22.56
CA PHE A 773 -11.19 -27.81 23.90
C PHE A 773 -12.04 -27.24 25.03
N GLN A 774 -12.81 -26.19 24.76
CA GLN A 774 -13.72 -25.58 25.73
C GLN A 774 -14.90 -24.98 24.97
N SER A 775 -16.13 -25.43 25.25
CA SER A 775 -17.34 -24.99 24.55
C SER A 775 -18.58 -25.05 25.43
N SER A 776 -18.87 -24.00 26.19
CA SER A 776 -20.06 -23.96 27.05
C SER A 776 -21.37 -23.76 26.27
N GLN A 777 -21.28 -23.05 25.14
CA GLN A 777 -22.36 -22.93 24.17
C GLN A 777 -22.18 -23.95 23.03
N LEU A 778 -23.27 -24.20 22.29
CA LEU A 778 -23.26 -25.17 21.21
C LEU A 778 -22.36 -24.72 20.05
N THR A 779 -21.35 -25.54 19.74
CA THR A 779 -20.54 -25.42 18.52
C THR A 779 -21.14 -26.33 17.44
N ARG A 780 -21.63 -25.74 16.34
CA ARG A 780 -22.19 -26.50 15.20
C ARG A 780 -21.14 -26.72 14.14
N ILE A 781 -20.81 -27.98 13.88
CA ILE A 781 -19.89 -28.39 12.82
C ILE A 781 -20.72 -29.18 11.83
N ALA A 782 -21.06 -28.54 10.70
CA ALA A 782 -21.95 -29.12 9.72
C ALA A 782 -21.35 -29.12 8.32
N ASN A 783 -21.59 -30.19 7.56
CA ASN A 783 -21.27 -30.24 6.14
C ASN A 783 -19.77 -30.07 5.77
N ASN A 784 -18.84 -30.23 6.72
CA ASN A 784 -17.41 -30.05 6.47
C ASN A 784 -16.77 -31.32 5.87
N SER A 785 -15.70 -31.14 5.12
CA SER A 785 -14.81 -32.21 4.64
C SER A 785 -13.51 -32.15 5.45
N ILE A 786 -13.26 -33.14 6.29
CA ILE A 786 -12.10 -33.21 7.19
C ILE A 786 -11.28 -34.43 6.82
N SER A 787 -10.13 -34.23 6.17
CA SER A 787 -9.39 -35.34 5.58
C SER A 787 -7.88 -35.27 5.73
N CYS A 788 -7.24 -36.43 5.81
CA CYS A 788 -5.78 -36.58 5.73
C CYS A 788 -5.01 -35.74 6.77
N ASN A 789 -5.60 -35.46 7.94
CA ASN A 789 -4.88 -34.78 9.02
C ASN A 789 -4.00 -35.79 9.77
N SER A 790 -2.87 -35.30 10.31
CA SER A 790 -1.82 -36.16 10.88
C SER A 790 -2.19 -36.71 12.26
N LEU A 791 -3.25 -36.20 12.90
CA LEU A 791 -3.84 -36.77 14.12
C LEU A 791 -5.32 -37.12 13.91
N GLY A 792 -6.23 -36.64 14.77
CA GLY A 792 -7.65 -36.97 14.72
C GLY A 792 -8.41 -36.13 13.68
N GLY A 793 -9.55 -36.63 13.20
CA GLY A 793 -10.45 -35.80 12.38
C GLY A 793 -11.09 -34.69 13.22
N VAL A 794 -11.92 -35.09 14.19
CA VAL A 794 -12.56 -34.19 15.16
C VAL A 794 -12.27 -34.66 16.58
N VAL A 795 -11.77 -33.77 17.43
CA VAL A 795 -11.53 -34.03 18.86
C VAL A 795 -12.38 -33.08 19.69
N VAL A 796 -13.06 -33.62 20.71
CA VAL A 796 -13.93 -32.87 21.62
C VAL A 796 -13.57 -33.23 23.06
N GLU A 797 -13.17 -32.23 23.84
CA GLU A 797 -12.80 -32.38 25.24
C GLU A 797 -14.02 -32.38 26.18
N ALA A 798 -13.78 -32.68 27.45
CA ALA A 798 -14.81 -32.68 28.49
C ALA A 798 -15.49 -31.31 28.61
N GLU A 799 -16.75 -31.30 29.07
CA GLU A 799 -17.55 -30.08 29.26
C GLU A 799 -17.81 -29.25 27.98
N CYS A 800 -17.57 -29.82 26.80
CA CYS A 800 -17.85 -29.18 25.51
C CYS A 800 -19.19 -29.64 24.93
N ARG A 801 -19.93 -28.72 24.29
CA ARG A 801 -21.19 -29.00 23.59
C ARG A 801 -21.04 -28.90 22.08
N VAL A 802 -21.27 -30.00 21.37
CA VAL A 802 -21.07 -30.07 19.91
C VAL A 802 -22.26 -30.69 19.17
N GLU A 803 -22.50 -30.20 17.95
CA GLU A 803 -23.39 -30.85 16.97
C GLU A 803 -22.57 -31.14 15.71
N LEU A 804 -22.30 -32.43 15.46
CA LEU A 804 -21.68 -32.92 14.23
C LEU A 804 -22.79 -33.41 13.30
N ARG A 805 -23.05 -32.68 12.21
CA ARG A 805 -24.07 -33.06 11.25
C ARG A 805 -23.60 -33.06 9.81
N GLY A 806 -23.75 -34.18 9.10
CA GLY A 806 -23.46 -34.21 7.67
C GLY A 806 -21.98 -34.01 7.32
N ASN A 807 -21.03 -34.26 8.22
CA ASN A 807 -19.61 -34.09 7.92
C ASN A 807 -19.03 -35.35 7.28
N GLY A 808 -18.04 -35.16 6.41
CA GLY A 808 -17.20 -36.21 5.88
C GLY A 808 -15.83 -36.20 6.54
N ILE A 809 -15.45 -37.28 7.21
CA ILE A 809 -14.24 -37.40 8.02
C ILE A 809 -13.44 -38.61 7.53
N TYR A 810 -12.36 -38.34 6.81
CA TYR A 810 -11.68 -39.34 5.98
C TYR A 810 -10.19 -39.46 6.22
N ASP A 811 -9.68 -40.70 6.20
CA ASP A 811 -8.26 -41.02 6.08
C ASP A 811 -7.34 -40.20 7.03
N ASN A 812 -7.82 -39.85 8.22
CA ASN A 812 -6.99 -39.21 9.24
C ASN A 812 -6.11 -40.28 9.91
N SER A 813 -4.91 -39.88 10.33
CA SER A 813 -3.88 -40.82 10.82
C SER A 813 -4.18 -41.41 12.21
N SER A 814 -5.17 -40.87 12.93
CA SER A 814 -5.66 -41.37 14.21
C SER A 814 -7.16 -41.69 14.14
N HIS A 815 -7.92 -41.36 15.19
CA HIS A 815 -9.36 -41.55 15.27
C HIS A 815 -10.11 -40.59 14.33
N GLY A 816 -11.24 -41.04 13.76
CA GLY A 816 -12.12 -40.16 12.99
C GLY A 816 -12.73 -39.07 13.88
N VAL A 817 -13.51 -39.50 14.87
CA VAL A 817 -14.07 -38.62 15.91
C VAL A 817 -13.70 -39.17 17.28
N ALA A 818 -13.13 -38.34 18.15
CA ALA A 818 -12.88 -38.66 19.56
C ALA A 818 -13.58 -37.62 20.44
N SER A 819 -14.44 -38.07 21.36
CA SER A 819 -15.25 -37.16 22.18
C SER A 819 -15.33 -37.56 23.64
N LYS A 820 -15.16 -36.55 24.52
CA LYS A 820 -15.38 -36.59 25.98
C LYS A 820 -16.53 -35.68 26.42
N GLY A 821 -17.17 -34.98 25.49
CA GLY A 821 -18.17 -33.93 25.76
C GLY A 821 -19.63 -34.39 25.69
N GLU A 822 -20.53 -33.42 25.55
CA GLU A 822 -21.99 -33.59 25.33
C GLU A 822 -22.35 -33.21 23.88
N GLY A 823 -23.23 -33.97 23.21
CA GLY A 823 -23.58 -33.62 21.83
C GLY A 823 -24.31 -34.64 21.00
N ILE A 824 -24.46 -34.28 19.72
CA ILE A 824 -25.14 -35.10 18.71
C ILE A 824 -24.19 -35.31 17.53
N VAL A 825 -24.02 -36.58 17.15
CA VAL A 825 -23.31 -37.00 15.94
C VAL A 825 -24.35 -37.64 15.03
N THR A 826 -24.78 -36.92 14.00
CA THR A 826 -25.88 -37.35 13.13
C THR A 826 -25.55 -37.22 11.64
N GLU A 827 -25.91 -38.23 10.84
CA GLU A 827 -25.77 -38.17 9.37
C GLU A 827 -24.33 -37.93 8.88
N ASN A 828 -23.31 -38.37 9.63
CA ASN A 828 -21.89 -38.19 9.25
C ASN A 828 -21.30 -39.45 8.59
N ASP A 829 -20.27 -39.20 7.77
CA ASP A 829 -19.44 -40.21 7.13
C ASP A 829 -18.07 -40.22 7.79
N ILE A 830 -17.74 -41.30 8.51
CA ILE A 830 -16.47 -41.45 9.22
C ILE A 830 -15.77 -42.70 8.68
N LEU A 831 -14.94 -42.53 7.66
CA LEU A 831 -14.41 -43.65 6.88
C LEU A 831 -12.89 -43.59 6.75
N GLY A 832 -12.24 -44.76 6.74
CA GLY A 832 -10.83 -44.90 6.34
C GLY A 832 -9.78 -44.33 7.32
N ASN A 833 -10.22 -43.77 8.46
CA ASN A 833 -9.33 -43.33 9.52
C ASN A 833 -8.53 -44.52 10.09
N GLN A 834 -7.25 -44.29 10.42
CA GLN A 834 -6.33 -45.36 10.81
C GLN A 834 -6.64 -45.93 12.20
N GLY A 835 -7.08 -45.09 13.13
CA GLY A 835 -7.57 -45.47 14.46
C GLY A 835 -9.04 -45.87 14.44
N CYS A 836 -9.71 -45.76 15.59
CA CYS A 836 -11.17 -45.99 15.68
C CYS A 836 -11.97 -44.98 14.86
N GLY A 837 -13.13 -45.41 14.33
CA GLY A 837 -14.04 -44.50 13.62
C GLY A 837 -14.58 -43.44 14.56
N LEU A 838 -15.30 -43.88 15.61
CA LEU A 838 -15.80 -43.04 16.69
C LEU A 838 -15.30 -43.58 18.03
N LYS A 839 -14.72 -42.71 18.86
CA LYS A 839 -14.25 -43.04 20.21
C LYS A 839 -14.90 -42.13 21.25
N LEU A 840 -15.59 -42.71 22.23
CA LEU A 840 -16.23 -42.03 23.34
C LEU A 840 -15.51 -42.36 24.66
N LEU A 841 -15.17 -41.33 25.44
CA LEU A 841 -14.31 -41.43 26.62
C LEU A 841 -14.88 -40.62 27.79
N GLN A 842 -14.42 -40.90 29.03
CA GLN A 842 -14.51 -40.00 30.19
C GLN A 842 -15.86 -39.27 30.37
N ALA A 843 -16.93 -40.03 30.61
CA ALA A 843 -18.29 -39.52 30.87
C ALA A 843 -18.95 -38.73 29.73
N ALA A 844 -18.52 -38.93 28.47
CA ALA A 844 -19.20 -38.36 27.31
C ALA A 844 -20.71 -38.69 27.29
N ASP A 845 -21.53 -37.71 26.87
CA ASP A 845 -22.98 -37.85 26.64
C ASP A 845 -23.29 -37.58 25.16
N MET A 846 -23.36 -38.64 24.35
CA MET A 846 -23.42 -38.52 22.89
C MET A 846 -24.61 -39.27 22.29
N LYS A 847 -25.40 -38.56 21.47
CA LYS A 847 -26.40 -39.19 20.60
C LYS A 847 -25.82 -39.40 19.21
N VAL A 848 -25.58 -40.67 18.86
CA VAL A 848 -24.96 -41.09 17.60
C VAL A 848 -26.02 -41.75 16.73
N THR A 849 -26.53 -41.03 15.72
CA THR A 849 -27.64 -41.54 14.89
C THR A 849 -27.42 -41.40 13.38
N LYS A 850 -27.79 -42.43 12.60
CA LYS A 850 -27.76 -42.38 11.13
C LYS A 850 -26.38 -42.06 10.52
N ASN A 851 -25.29 -42.46 11.19
CA ASN A 851 -23.93 -42.27 10.68
C ASN A 851 -23.44 -43.52 9.94
N ARG A 852 -22.45 -43.33 9.07
CA ARG A 852 -21.71 -44.40 8.41
C ARG A 852 -20.29 -44.43 8.94
N ILE A 853 -19.92 -45.54 9.59
CA ILE A 853 -18.68 -45.59 10.38
C ILE A 853 -17.86 -46.81 9.96
N HIS A 854 -16.61 -46.54 9.60
CA HIS A 854 -15.61 -47.54 9.28
C HIS A 854 -14.28 -47.17 9.96
N SER A 855 -13.58 -48.20 10.44
CA SER A 855 -12.26 -48.10 11.05
C SER A 855 -11.30 -49.03 10.33
N PHE A 856 -10.06 -48.57 10.08
CA PHE A 856 -9.06 -49.41 9.40
C PHE A 856 -8.37 -50.38 10.36
N ARG A 857 -7.73 -49.87 11.43
CA ARG A 857 -6.99 -50.70 12.41
C ARG A 857 -7.69 -50.84 13.77
N GLY A 858 -8.54 -49.88 14.16
CA GLY A 858 -9.22 -49.85 15.45
C GLY A 858 -10.66 -50.40 15.43
N TYR A 859 -11.41 -50.13 16.49
CA TYR A 859 -12.85 -50.39 16.58
C TYR A 859 -13.64 -49.38 15.75
N ALA A 860 -14.76 -49.79 15.17
CA ALA A 860 -15.60 -48.82 14.46
C ALA A 860 -16.24 -47.83 15.45
N ILE A 861 -16.79 -48.34 16.56
CA ILE A 861 -17.22 -47.52 17.70
C ILE A 861 -16.59 -48.10 18.98
N GLU A 862 -15.87 -47.27 19.72
CA GLU A 862 -15.25 -47.62 21.00
C GLU A 862 -15.87 -46.74 22.11
N MET A 863 -16.41 -47.38 23.16
CA MET A 863 -16.99 -46.70 24.33
C MET A 863 -16.26 -47.19 25.58
N LEU A 864 -15.54 -46.27 26.23
CA LEU A 864 -14.73 -46.55 27.42
C LEU A 864 -15.16 -45.64 28.58
N ASP A 865 -14.93 -46.08 29.82
CA ASP A 865 -15.30 -45.37 31.06
C ASP A 865 -16.82 -45.22 31.26
N GLN A 866 -17.29 -44.40 32.22
CA GLN A 866 -18.72 -44.18 32.52
C GLN A 866 -19.46 -43.33 31.45
N THR A 867 -19.37 -43.67 30.17
CA THR A 867 -20.05 -42.93 29.08
C THR A 867 -21.56 -43.15 29.08
N LYS A 868 -22.32 -42.13 28.66
CA LYS A 868 -23.73 -42.22 28.30
C LYS A 868 -23.83 -42.04 26.78
N ALA A 869 -24.32 -43.05 26.06
CA ALA A 869 -24.38 -42.95 24.61
C ALA A 869 -25.63 -43.62 24.05
N LEU A 870 -26.36 -42.91 23.20
CA LEU A 870 -27.45 -43.46 22.40
C LEU A 870 -26.94 -43.68 20.98
N VAL A 871 -26.63 -44.93 20.63
CA VAL A 871 -26.12 -45.32 19.31
C VAL A 871 -27.25 -46.01 18.54
N GLN A 872 -27.91 -45.30 17.63
CA GLN A 872 -29.09 -45.80 16.92
C GLN A 872 -29.04 -45.61 15.41
N ASP A 873 -29.52 -46.60 14.64
CA ASP A 873 -29.71 -46.49 13.18
C ASP A 873 -28.42 -46.16 12.39
N ASN A 874 -27.24 -46.54 12.90
CA ASN A 874 -25.97 -46.35 12.22
C ASN A 874 -25.62 -47.55 11.33
N VAL A 875 -24.90 -47.30 10.25
CA VAL A 875 -24.32 -48.34 9.38
C VAL A 875 -22.85 -48.47 9.71
N ILE A 876 -22.46 -49.62 10.26
CA ILE A 876 -21.11 -49.86 10.76
C ILE A 876 -20.44 -50.92 9.90
N PHE A 877 -19.31 -50.57 9.31
CA PHE A 877 -18.54 -51.44 8.42
C PHE A 877 -17.42 -52.12 9.20
N GLN A 878 -17.28 -53.44 8.99
CA GLN A 878 -16.24 -54.23 9.63
C GLN A 878 -14.87 -53.97 8.98
N GLY A 879 -13.89 -53.57 9.78
CA GLY A 879 -12.50 -53.39 9.36
C GLY A 879 -11.73 -54.72 9.21
N LYS A 880 -10.48 -54.66 8.72
CA LYS A 880 -9.64 -55.85 8.50
C LYS A 880 -9.28 -56.60 9.79
N SER A 881 -9.15 -55.88 10.91
CA SER A 881 -8.90 -56.53 12.19
C SER A 881 -10.18 -57.25 12.63
N LYS A 882 -10.11 -58.55 12.91
CA LYS A 882 -11.23 -59.34 13.46
C LYS A 882 -11.69 -58.87 14.87
N LYS A 883 -11.19 -57.73 15.36
CA LYS A 883 -11.61 -57.11 16.63
C LYS A 883 -13.06 -56.63 16.51
N SER A 884 -13.81 -56.76 17.61
CA SER A 884 -15.25 -56.57 17.64
C SER A 884 -15.67 -55.22 17.04
N ILE A 885 -16.84 -55.16 16.41
CA ILE A 885 -17.29 -53.95 15.70
C ILE A 885 -17.63 -52.82 16.69
N LEU A 886 -17.93 -53.20 17.94
CA LEU A 886 -18.14 -52.35 19.10
C LEU A 886 -17.32 -52.89 20.28
N GLN A 887 -16.70 -51.98 21.04
CA GLN A 887 -16.18 -52.27 22.38
C GLN A 887 -16.96 -51.41 23.38
N GLN A 888 -17.69 -52.07 24.28
CA GLN A 888 -18.38 -51.44 25.40
C GLN A 888 -17.70 -51.93 26.68
N ALA A 889 -16.87 -51.08 27.27
CA ALA A 889 -16.26 -51.34 28.59
C ALA A 889 -17.01 -50.64 29.73
N SER A 890 -18.18 -50.07 29.43
CA SER A 890 -19.02 -49.30 30.36
C SER A 890 -20.23 -50.12 30.83
N ASP A 891 -20.27 -50.44 32.13
CA ASP A 891 -21.33 -51.23 32.78
C ASP A 891 -22.60 -50.40 33.11
N THR A 892 -22.71 -49.17 32.60
CA THR A 892 -23.82 -48.27 32.90
C THR A 892 -25.04 -48.55 32.01
N GLU A 893 -26.22 -48.75 32.63
CA GLU A 893 -27.55 -48.90 31.97
C GLU A 893 -27.94 -47.72 31.04
N ALA A 894 -27.14 -46.64 31.02
CA ALA A 894 -27.34 -45.45 30.21
C ALA A 894 -26.77 -45.52 28.77
N CYS A 895 -26.07 -46.61 28.41
CA CYS A 895 -25.60 -46.85 27.03
C CYS A 895 -26.62 -47.72 26.27
N VAL A 896 -27.29 -47.14 25.27
CA VAL A 896 -28.30 -47.83 24.45
C VAL A 896 -27.79 -47.97 23.02
N VAL A 897 -27.57 -49.22 22.59
CA VAL A 897 -27.18 -49.57 21.21
C VAL A 897 -28.34 -50.29 20.54
N GLN A 898 -29.03 -49.65 19.59
CA GLN A 898 -30.25 -50.18 18.97
C GLN A 898 -30.26 -49.98 17.45
N SER A 899 -30.83 -50.93 16.71
CA SER A 899 -31.11 -50.77 15.27
C SER A 899 -29.91 -50.43 14.37
N ASN A 900 -28.68 -50.73 14.78
CA ASN A 900 -27.49 -50.49 13.96
C ASN A 900 -27.28 -51.64 12.96
N LYS A 901 -27.00 -51.30 11.70
CA LYS A 901 -26.74 -52.27 10.63
C LYS A 901 -25.25 -52.57 10.53
N LEU A 902 -24.88 -53.81 10.83
CA LEU A 902 -23.49 -54.29 10.72
C LEU A 902 -23.26 -54.88 9.33
N LEU A 903 -22.30 -54.32 8.59
CA LEU A 903 -21.91 -54.79 7.26
C LEU A 903 -20.51 -55.39 7.31
N ALA A 904 -20.42 -56.71 7.14
CA ALA A 904 -19.16 -57.42 6.95
C ALA A 904 -18.68 -57.22 5.50
N PHE A 905 -17.37 -57.03 5.31
CA PHE A 905 -16.77 -56.89 3.99
C PHE A 905 -16.99 -58.17 3.16
N LYS A 906 -17.97 -58.15 2.25
CA LYS A 906 -18.16 -59.16 1.21
C LYS A 906 -17.68 -58.57 -0.11
N LYS A 907 -16.64 -59.19 -0.68
CA LYS A 907 -16.03 -58.87 -1.97
C LYS A 907 -17.01 -59.12 -3.12
N ARG A 908 -18.10 -58.34 -3.22
CA ARG A 908 -19.01 -58.18 -4.38
C ARG A 908 -20.26 -57.37 -4.01
N SER A 909 -20.36 -56.15 -4.53
CA SER A 909 -21.51 -55.65 -5.31
C SER A 909 -21.36 -54.14 -5.56
N ASP A 910 -21.66 -53.74 -6.80
CA ASP A 910 -21.70 -52.37 -7.33
C ASP A 910 -22.80 -51.49 -6.72
N VAL A 911 -23.05 -51.59 -5.41
CA VAL A 911 -24.00 -50.71 -4.73
C VAL A 911 -23.26 -49.43 -4.37
N ALA A 912 -23.63 -48.31 -4.99
CA ALA A 912 -23.12 -47.00 -4.62
C ALA A 912 -23.47 -46.73 -3.15
N TRP A 913 -22.44 -46.62 -2.30
CA TRP A 913 -22.62 -46.37 -0.87
C TRP A 913 -22.86 -44.87 -0.67
N THR A 914 -24.12 -44.44 -0.75
CA THR A 914 -24.55 -43.04 -0.52
C THR A 914 -25.55 -42.94 0.62
N LEU A 915 -25.30 -42.07 1.61
CA LEU A 915 -26.41 -41.59 2.47
C LEU A 915 -27.42 -40.92 1.52
N GLU A 916 -28.72 -41.21 1.64
CA GLU A 916 -29.73 -40.63 0.74
C GLU A 916 -29.94 -39.14 1.00
N ASN A 917 -29.74 -38.70 2.24
CA ASN A 917 -29.71 -37.30 2.63
C ASN A 917 -29.00 -37.13 3.97
N PRO A 918 -27.93 -36.31 4.03
CA PRO A 918 -27.24 -35.71 2.89
C PRO A 918 -26.47 -36.78 2.06
N PRO A 919 -26.22 -36.56 0.75
CA PRO A 919 -25.51 -37.52 -0.13
C PRO A 919 -24.18 -37.99 0.45
N ALA A 920 -23.71 -39.20 0.07
CA ALA A 920 -22.37 -39.69 0.46
C ALA A 920 -21.34 -38.62 0.20
N ARG A 921 -20.56 -38.36 1.24
CA ARG A 921 -19.51 -37.39 1.16
C ARG A 921 -18.18 -38.09 0.91
N PRO A 922 -17.25 -37.38 0.26
CA PRO A 922 -16.37 -38.10 -0.61
C PRO A 922 -14.88 -37.75 -0.46
N HIS A 923 -13.98 -38.64 -0.90
CA HIS A 923 -12.53 -38.64 -0.59
C HIS A 923 -11.69 -37.72 -1.46
N ILE A 924 -10.48 -37.41 -0.99
CA ILE A 924 -9.38 -36.93 -1.83
C ILE A 924 -8.15 -37.79 -1.58
N GLU A 925 -7.84 -38.67 -2.53
CA GLU A 925 -6.47 -39.08 -2.83
C GLU A 925 -6.31 -39.33 -4.34
N GLY A 926 -5.32 -38.64 -4.92
CA GLY A 926 -4.44 -39.11 -5.99
C GLY A 926 -5.06 -39.63 -7.29
N ALA A 927 -5.08 -38.79 -8.32
CA ALA A 927 -4.97 -39.30 -9.69
C ALA A 927 -3.60 -39.98 -9.85
N SER A 928 -3.59 -41.31 -9.85
CA SER A 928 -2.44 -42.09 -10.30
C SER A 928 -2.08 -41.67 -11.73
N ARG A 929 -0.82 -41.26 -11.93
CA ARG A 929 -0.21 -41.06 -13.24
C ARG A 929 -0.47 -42.29 -14.13
N GLY A 930 -1.30 -42.10 -15.14
CA GLY A 930 -1.41 -42.98 -16.29
C GLY A 930 -0.95 -42.22 -17.53
N VAL A 931 0.21 -42.59 -18.04
CA VAL A 931 0.71 -42.19 -19.36
C VAL A 931 -0.33 -42.58 -20.41
N SER A 932 -0.76 -41.64 -21.26
CA SER A 932 -1.25 -42.01 -22.58
C SER A 932 -0.82 -40.98 -23.63
N THR A 933 -0.10 -41.53 -24.59
CA THR A 933 0.45 -40.94 -25.80
C THR A 933 -0.64 -40.44 -26.75
N SER A 934 -0.27 -39.40 -27.50
CA SER A 934 -0.97 -38.75 -28.61
C SER A 934 -1.83 -39.64 -29.53
N GLY A 935 -2.94 -39.08 -30.02
CA GLY A 935 -3.63 -39.53 -31.23
C GLY A 935 -4.77 -38.60 -31.66
N ASN A 936 -4.55 -37.83 -32.74
CA ASN A 936 -5.56 -37.05 -33.45
C ASN A 936 -6.74 -37.90 -33.96
N SER A 937 -7.99 -37.41 -33.86
CA SER A 937 -8.90 -37.27 -35.03
C SER A 937 -10.29 -36.69 -34.70
N GLN A 938 -10.63 -35.64 -35.44
CA GLN A 938 -11.94 -35.29 -36.05
C GLN A 938 -13.13 -34.75 -35.20
N LYS A 939 -13.53 -33.55 -35.63
CA LYS A 939 -14.80 -32.81 -35.40
C LYS A 939 -16.05 -33.65 -35.73
N VAL A 940 -17.15 -33.44 -34.98
CA VAL A 940 -18.47 -33.03 -35.52
C VAL A 940 -19.25 -32.22 -34.47
N SER A 941 -19.88 -31.15 -34.94
CA SER A 941 -20.75 -30.14 -34.32
C SER A 941 -22.11 -30.65 -33.81
N ASN A 942 -22.73 -29.97 -32.83
CA ASN A 942 -24.15 -29.60 -32.91
C ASN A 942 -24.59 -28.43 -31.98
N MET A 943 -25.13 -27.41 -32.65
CA MET A 943 -26.08 -26.35 -32.30
C MET A 943 -26.40 -26.00 -30.82
N THR A 944 -26.13 -24.74 -30.46
CA THR A 944 -26.78 -24.02 -29.34
C THR A 944 -27.76 -23.00 -29.91
N ALA A 945 -29.05 -23.15 -29.61
CA ALA A 945 -30.11 -22.23 -30.02
C ALA A 945 -30.09 -20.97 -29.13
N ARG A 946 -30.00 -19.80 -29.77
CA ARG A 946 -30.27 -18.48 -29.18
C ARG A 946 -31.77 -18.23 -29.22
N ILE A 947 -32.39 -17.95 -28.07
CA ILE A 947 -33.75 -17.40 -28.01
C ILE A 947 -33.64 -15.87 -27.94
N ALA A 948 -34.12 -15.22 -28.98
CA ALA A 948 -34.35 -13.78 -29.04
C ALA A 948 -35.77 -13.49 -28.49
N ALA A 949 -35.88 -12.61 -27.51
CA ALA A 949 -37.17 -12.04 -27.10
C ALA A 949 -37.32 -10.65 -27.75
N ARG A 950 -38.38 -10.50 -28.56
CA ARG A 950 -38.81 -9.21 -29.13
C ARG A 950 -39.45 -8.35 -28.04
N VAL A 951 -39.11 -7.07 -28.06
CA VAL A 951 -39.81 -5.99 -27.33
C VAL A 951 -40.55 -5.18 -28.39
N ASP A 952 -41.88 -5.16 -28.33
CA ASP A 952 -42.70 -4.14 -28.99
C ASP A 952 -43.34 -3.27 -27.90
N GLY A 953 -43.24 -1.96 -28.09
CA GLY A 953 -43.50 -0.95 -27.07
C GLY A 953 -44.95 -0.48 -26.96
N GLY A 954 -45.25 0.08 -25.79
CA GLY A 954 -46.45 0.87 -25.50
C GLY A 954 -46.47 1.31 -24.03
N CYS A 955 -46.14 2.58 -23.79
CA CYS A 955 -46.15 3.22 -22.46
C CYS A 955 -47.55 3.20 -21.81
N HIS A 956 -47.62 3.11 -20.47
CA HIS A 956 -48.17 4.16 -19.58
C HIS A 956 -48.14 3.76 -18.09
N ASN A 957 -47.57 4.68 -17.29
CA ASN A 957 -47.84 5.11 -15.90
C ASN A 957 -48.25 4.12 -14.79
N ASN A 958 -47.48 4.24 -13.70
CA ASN A 958 -47.80 3.96 -12.28
C ASN A 958 -48.02 2.50 -11.85
N GLY A 959 -47.13 2.05 -10.96
CA GLY A 959 -47.40 0.93 -10.04
C GLY A 959 -46.35 -0.17 -10.09
N SER A 960 -45.43 -0.16 -9.13
CA SER A 960 -44.59 -1.30 -8.78
C SER A 960 -45.45 -2.49 -8.35
N ILE A 961 -45.32 -3.63 -9.04
CA ILE A 961 -45.88 -4.92 -8.59
C ILE A 961 -44.74 -5.94 -8.50
N PHE A 962 -44.59 -6.48 -7.30
CA PHE A 962 -43.72 -7.57 -6.90
C PHE A 962 -43.90 -8.81 -7.80
N CYS A 963 -42.79 -9.43 -8.21
CA CYS A 963 -42.77 -10.79 -8.73
C CYS A 963 -41.78 -11.63 -7.91
N THR A 964 -42.32 -12.49 -7.06
CA THR A 964 -41.63 -13.58 -6.37
C THR A 964 -41.49 -14.75 -7.34
N ILE A 965 -40.29 -15.30 -7.50
CA ILE A 965 -40.04 -16.51 -8.31
C ILE A 965 -39.88 -17.69 -7.34
N VAL A 966 -40.65 -18.75 -7.59
CA VAL A 966 -40.51 -20.09 -7.00
C VAL A 966 -39.40 -20.84 -7.71
#